data_AF-A0ABC9A6Q1-F1
#
_entry.id   AF-A0ABC9A6Q1-F1
#
_cell.length_a   1.000
_cell.length_b   1.000
_cell.length_c   1.000
_cell.angle_alpha   90.00
_cell.angle_beta   90.00
_cell.angle_gamma   90.00
#
_symmetry.space_group_name_H-M   'P 1'
#
loop_
_entity.id
_entity.type
_entity.pdbx_description
1 polymer ?
#
loop_
_entity_poly.entity_id
_entity_poly.type
_entity_poly.pdbx_seq_one_letter_code
_entity_poly.pdbx_strand_id
1 'polypeptide(L)'
;MAETAITTALAKVAELVAWEAAVLLEVGDNVRLLRDKLEWLHTFIRDADRRRRRRDDEFVAVWVRQTRDVAFEAEDALDDFLHRAARRRRARKGAGGWWWWPRPGCAGQVALRHDLSGRIRQIRKRLEEISDNRAAYNIEHTRAPAWATSAASATTLAAWDDLEEYTVGLDKYSDMLKEQLLDDAVASRAVVSISGESSIGKTTLARKVFQSPEVRNHFEIRTWTPLPHKCRAADVLRAIHGQATDQLKLRRDPSSRQVPAEDACGGGPGKDISNQLYKSMAGRRYLVVIDGSIAATDWNSLRASLPDEGNGSRVLLITDPVGLEAVGHAGPTYEPVKPSRLSPEDTYELFRRRVFGRGDCPGRYRSRYYQDVFRITRGLPLSIVVLAGVLRSKELPAEWDEVMAQLAPAAAREQQQQQHKGSGSRGTTTRHHGGGGAPAREQHKIMSMAFDDLPHHLKSCFLYLAAMRESTAVDAARLVRLWVAEGFVRPRRGSTMEEVGQEYLKELISRCMVQLVDKDEFGAVRAVSVHDRLHAFAQDEAQEACFVESHDSTDVLAPATVRRLAVLSSNTDRHVQLSNALPKLRSIICDFTHGRRGRCIVQGSDLGFLHASKFLRVIDIKGLELKKLPNEIGSMIHISAATWRSSRAASATWSTCSR
;
A
#
# COMPACT_ATOMS: atom_id res chain seq x y z
N MET A 1 -2.46 11.03 10.15
CA MET A 1 -0.99 10.86 10.20
C MET A 1 -0.30 11.97 10.99
N ALA A 2 -1.03 12.84 11.70
CA ALA A 2 -0.37 13.76 12.61
C ALA A 2 0.33 12.97 13.75
N GLU A 3 -0.23 11.83 14.14
CA GLU A 3 0.32 10.90 15.14
C GLU A 3 1.71 10.38 14.72
N THR A 4 1.86 10.00 13.45
CA THR A 4 3.11 9.44 12.91
C THR A 4 4.17 10.52 12.70
N ALA A 5 3.77 11.73 12.29
CA ALA A 5 4.66 12.90 12.25
C ALA A 5 5.23 13.22 13.64
N ILE A 6 4.36 13.25 14.67
CA ILE A 6 4.77 13.52 16.05
C ILE A 6 5.70 12.43 16.60
N THR A 7 5.38 11.16 16.40
CA THR A 7 6.25 10.06 16.86
C THR A 7 7.63 10.12 16.20
N THR A 8 7.71 10.54 14.93
CA THR A 8 8.99 10.73 14.25
C THR A 8 9.76 11.92 14.82
N ALA A 9 9.08 13.03 15.11
CA ALA A 9 9.71 14.18 15.77
C ALA A 9 10.23 13.82 17.18
N LEU A 10 9.44 13.09 17.97
CA LEU A 10 9.84 12.59 19.31
C LEU A 10 11.06 11.68 19.24
N ALA A 11 11.14 10.77 18.26
CA ALA A 11 12.30 9.91 18.06
C ALA A 11 13.58 10.71 17.79
N LYS A 12 13.48 11.78 16.99
CA LYS A 12 14.62 12.69 16.73
C LYS A 12 15.01 13.54 17.91
N VAL A 13 14.05 13.95 18.73
CA VAL A 13 14.36 14.60 20.01
C VAL A 13 15.16 13.65 20.90
N ALA A 14 14.76 12.38 21.00
CA ALA A 14 15.52 11.38 21.75
C ALA A 14 16.92 11.15 21.17
N GLU A 15 17.06 11.08 19.84
CA GLU A 15 18.36 10.99 19.16
C GLU A 15 19.25 12.20 19.48
N LEU A 16 18.70 13.41 19.41
CA LEU A 16 19.42 14.65 19.73
C LEU A 16 19.90 14.66 21.19
N VAL A 17 19.03 14.26 22.13
CA VAL A 17 19.38 14.16 23.56
C VAL A 17 20.50 13.14 23.78
N ALA A 18 20.46 11.98 23.10
CA ALA A 18 21.51 10.98 23.17
C ALA A 18 22.83 11.47 22.53
N TRP A 19 22.75 12.22 21.43
CA TRP A 19 23.90 12.82 20.74
C TRP A 19 24.58 13.91 21.58
N GLU A 20 23.81 14.60 22.43
CA GLU A 20 24.24 15.79 23.16
C GLU A 20 24.44 15.61 24.68
N ALA A 21 24.62 14.37 25.15
CA ALA A 21 24.87 14.02 26.55
C ALA A 21 26.10 14.71 27.23
N ALA A 22 26.71 15.72 26.62
CA ALA A 22 27.89 16.41 27.14
C ALA A 22 27.81 17.94 27.36
N VAL A 23 27.03 18.81 26.67
CA VAL A 23 27.30 20.28 26.80
C VAL A 23 26.16 21.25 26.46
N LEU A 24 24.87 20.95 26.69
CA LEU A 24 23.78 21.86 26.27
C LEU A 24 22.70 22.12 27.31
N LEU A 25 22.86 23.22 28.06
CA LEU A 25 21.85 23.69 29.01
C LEU A 25 20.67 24.39 28.28
N GLU A 26 20.91 25.44 27.49
CA GLU A 26 19.82 26.25 26.88
C GLU A 26 19.06 25.54 25.73
N VAL A 27 19.76 24.81 24.85
CA VAL A 27 19.10 24.00 23.81
C VAL A 27 18.42 22.79 24.45
N GLY A 28 19.03 22.21 25.50
CA GLY A 28 18.46 21.10 26.25
C GLY A 28 17.08 21.42 26.81
N ASP A 29 16.90 22.60 27.41
CA ASP A 29 15.61 23.01 27.97
C ASP A 29 14.55 23.25 26.89
N ASN A 30 14.91 23.90 25.78
CA ASN A 30 13.98 24.11 24.66
C ASN A 30 13.56 22.79 24.00
N VAL A 31 14.49 21.84 23.85
CA VAL A 31 14.23 20.52 23.27
C VAL A 31 13.37 19.66 24.20
N ARG A 32 13.60 19.70 25.52
CA ARG A 32 12.74 19.04 26.52
C ARG A 32 11.31 19.60 26.47
N LEU A 33 11.16 20.92 26.46
CA LEU A 33 9.84 21.56 26.39
C LEU A 33 9.10 21.23 25.09
N LEU A 34 9.82 21.13 23.96
CA LEU A 34 9.24 20.67 22.71
C LEU A 34 8.78 19.20 22.79
N ARG A 35 9.60 18.31 23.38
CA ARG A 35 9.24 16.91 23.61
C ARG A 35 7.94 16.81 24.40
N ASP A 36 7.87 17.47 25.55
CA ASP A 36 6.73 17.36 26.46
C ASP A 36 5.44 17.83 25.76
N LYS A 37 5.53 18.91 24.98
CA LYS A 37 4.38 19.43 24.22
C LYS A 37 3.97 18.48 23.08
N LEU A 38 4.94 17.87 22.38
CA LEU A 38 4.68 16.85 21.35
C LEU A 38 4.05 15.57 21.94
N GLU A 39 4.47 15.13 23.13
CA GLU A 39 3.89 13.98 23.83
C GLU A 39 2.42 14.23 24.19
N TRP A 40 2.09 15.42 24.69
CA TRP A 40 0.71 15.80 24.93
C TRP A 40 -0.12 15.76 23.64
N LEU A 41 0.34 16.35 22.55
CA LEU A 41 -0.38 16.32 21.26
C LEU A 41 -0.55 14.91 20.70
N HIS A 42 0.42 14.03 20.89
CA HIS A 42 0.36 12.65 20.41
C HIS A 42 -0.91 11.95 20.93
N THR A 43 -1.22 12.12 22.22
CA THR A 43 -2.40 11.51 22.87
C THR A 43 -3.71 12.02 22.28
N PHE A 44 -3.81 13.32 22.01
CA PHE A 44 -5.04 13.92 21.50
C PHE A 44 -5.26 13.68 20.01
N ILE A 45 -4.19 13.71 19.21
CA ILE A 45 -4.31 13.49 17.77
C ILE A 45 -4.80 12.09 17.46
N ARG A 46 -4.42 11.09 18.25
CA ARG A 46 -4.87 9.72 18.02
C ARG A 46 -6.39 9.62 18.00
N ASP A 47 -7.08 10.38 18.84
CA ASP A 47 -8.54 10.47 18.84
C ASP A 47 -9.07 11.34 17.68
N ALA A 48 -8.45 12.51 17.47
CA ALA A 48 -8.85 13.44 16.42
C ALA A 48 -8.73 12.87 14.99
N ASP A 49 -7.66 12.10 14.70
CA ASP A 49 -7.46 11.42 13.42
C ASP A 49 -8.59 10.41 13.14
N ARG A 50 -9.22 9.82 14.18
CA ARG A 50 -10.38 8.90 14.04
C ARG A 50 -11.66 9.64 13.72
N ARG A 51 -11.94 10.71 14.46
CA ARG A 51 -13.12 11.56 14.25
C ARG A 51 -13.10 12.21 12.87
N ARG A 52 -11.92 12.69 12.45
CA ARG A 52 -11.68 13.20 11.08
C ARG A 52 -12.15 12.22 10.01
N ARG A 53 -11.79 10.93 10.12
CA ARG A 53 -12.16 9.88 9.14
C ARG A 53 -13.65 9.63 9.03
N ARG A 54 -14.42 9.90 10.10
CA ARG A 54 -15.88 9.78 10.06
C ARG A 54 -16.55 10.93 9.31
N ARG A 55 -15.80 12.01 9.04
CA ARG A 55 -16.27 13.26 8.41
C ARG A 55 -17.41 13.92 9.21
N ASP A 56 -17.40 13.71 10.52
CA ASP A 56 -18.42 14.25 11.44
C ASP A 56 -18.11 15.69 11.87
N ASP A 57 -16.85 16.14 11.74
CA ASP A 57 -16.38 17.42 12.31
C ASP A 57 -15.23 18.04 11.47
N GLU A 58 -15.53 19.15 10.80
CA GLU A 58 -14.57 19.90 9.96
C GLU A 58 -13.52 20.63 10.81
N PHE A 59 -13.86 21.10 12.02
CA PHE A 59 -12.92 21.73 12.92
C PHE A 59 -11.84 20.76 13.38
N VAL A 60 -12.23 19.51 13.67
CA VAL A 60 -11.27 18.43 13.96
C VAL A 60 -10.31 18.21 12.78
N ALA A 61 -10.80 18.25 11.54
CA ALA A 61 -9.95 18.08 10.37
C ALA A 61 -8.91 19.20 10.21
N VAL A 62 -9.33 20.46 10.40
CA VAL A 62 -8.42 21.61 10.38
C VAL A 62 -7.37 21.49 11.48
N TRP A 63 -7.79 21.12 12.69
CA TRP A 63 -6.90 20.99 13.84
C TRP A 63 -5.86 19.89 13.66
N VAL A 64 -6.26 18.72 13.16
CA VAL A 64 -5.35 17.61 12.83
C VAL A 64 -4.33 18.06 11.78
N ARG A 65 -4.76 18.78 10.74
CA ARG A 65 -3.90 19.30 9.68
C ARG A 65 -2.84 20.27 10.24
N GLN A 66 -3.26 21.28 10.99
CA GLN A 66 -2.33 22.26 11.57
C GLN A 66 -1.32 21.60 12.50
N THR A 67 -1.76 20.63 13.30
CA THR A 67 -0.88 19.93 14.25
C THR A 67 0.13 19.04 13.53
N ARG A 68 -0.26 18.37 12.44
CA ARG A 68 0.67 17.66 11.55
C ARG A 68 1.74 18.59 10.99
N ASP A 69 1.34 19.76 10.50
CA ASP A 69 2.25 20.71 9.85
C ASP A 69 3.28 21.25 10.85
N VAL A 70 2.87 21.51 12.10
CA VAL A 70 3.81 21.87 13.19
C VAL A 70 4.76 20.71 13.54
N ALA A 71 4.28 19.47 13.56
CA ALA A 71 5.16 18.31 13.78
C ALA A 71 6.20 18.18 12.65
N PHE A 72 5.80 18.42 11.41
CA PHE A 72 6.69 18.47 10.25
C PHE A 72 7.74 19.58 10.35
N GLU A 73 7.38 20.76 10.83
CA GLU A 73 8.31 21.85 11.08
C GLU A 73 9.33 21.54 12.18
N ALA A 74 8.86 20.95 13.30
CA ALA A 74 9.74 20.48 14.36
C ALA A 74 10.74 19.46 13.83
N GLU A 75 10.25 18.51 13.05
CA GLU A 75 11.08 17.49 12.46
C GLU A 75 12.13 18.05 11.49
N ASP A 76 11.76 19.04 10.69
CA ASP A 76 12.66 19.71 9.74
C ASP A 76 13.72 20.57 10.43
N ALA A 77 13.36 21.22 11.53
CA ALA A 77 14.30 22.00 12.33
C ALA A 77 15.37 21.08 12.95
N LEU A 78 14.95 19.92 13.47
CA LEU A 78 15.85 18.91 14.02
C LEU A 78 16.74 18.28 12.94
N ASP A 79 16.18 17.91 11.80
CA ASP A 79 16.93 17.35 10.66
C ASP A 79 18.01 18.33 10.15
N ASP A 80 17.66 19.61 9.96
CA ASP A 80 18.60 20.63 9.50
C ASP A 80 19.73 20.86 10.51
N PHE A 81 19.41 20.83 11.81
CA PHE A 81 20.42 20.91 12.87
C PHE A 81 21.38 19.70 12.82
N LEU A 82 20.86 18.48 12.83
CA LEU A 82 21.65 17.25 12.81
C LEU A 82 22.53 17.18 11.57
N HIS A 83 22.00 17.55 10.40
CA HIS A 83 22.74 17.59 9.15
C HIS A 83 23.92 18.57 9.18
N ARG A 84 23.67 19.81 9.64
CA ARG A 84 24.72 20.84 9.78
C ARG A 84 25.77 20.44 10.82
N ALA A 85 25.36 19.79 11.92
CA ALA A 85 26.25 19.29 12.95
C ALA A 85 27.16 18.16 12.41
N ALA A 86 26.59 17.19 11.68
CA ALA A 86 27.32 16.08 11.08
C ALA A 86 28.34 16.54 10.03
N ARG A 87 27.98 17.48 9.15
CA ARG A 87 28.91 18.06 8.15
C ARG A 87 30.13 18.71 8.80
N ARG A 88 29.93 19.48 9.86
CA ARG A 88 31.03 20.12 10.59
C ARG A 88 31.94 19.11 11.28
N ARG A 89 31.40 18.00 11.78
CA ARG A 89 32.19 16.91 12.37
C ARG A 89 33.08 16.23 11.32
N ARG A 90 32.57 16.00 10.09
CA ARG A 90 33.37 15.45 8.98
C ARG A 90 34.47 16.40 8.52
N ALA A 91 34.16 17.69 8.37
CA ALA A 91 35.16 18.71 8.02
C ALA A 91 36.34 18.75 9.03
N ARG A 92 36.07 18.53 10.32
CA ARG A 92 37.11 18.44 11.36
C ARG A 92 37.98 17.18 11.27
N LYS A 93 37.46 16.07 10.75
CA LYS A 93 38.21 14.81 10.59
C LYS A 93 39.07 14.76 9.32
N GLY A 94 38.71 15.55 8.30
CA GLY A 94 39.47 15.64 7.03
C GLY A 94 40.63 16.64 7.05
N ALA A 95 40.72 17.50 8.07
CA ALA A 95 41.84 18.42 8.25
C ALA A 95 43.02 17.68 8.92
N GLY A 96 43.95 17.18 8.11
CA GLY A 96 45.23 16.65 8.57
C GLY A 96 45.98 17.67 9.43
N GLY A 97 46.48 17.20 10.57
CA GLY A 97 47.00 17.95 11.70
C GLY A 97 47.79 19.22 11.44
N TRP A 98 47.27 20.36 11.88
CA TRP A 98 48.04 21.56 12.24
C TRP A 98 47.56 22.02 13.64
N TRP A 99 48.34 21.71 14.67
CA TRP A 99 48.00 21.78 16.10
C TRP A 99 48.22 23.15 16.78
N TRP A 100 48.33 24.26 16.04
CA TRP A 100 48.84 25.53 16.61
C TRP A 100 47.98 26.78 16.39
N TRP A 101 46.71 26.67 15.98
CA TRP A 101 45.76 27.80 16.01
C TRP A 101 44.63 27.57 17.02
N PRO A 102 44.18 28.64 17.74
CA PRO A 102 43.08 28.53 18.68
C PRO A 102 41.84 28.04 17.93
N ARG A 103 41.21 26.97 18.43
CA ARG A 103 40.04 26.30 17.82
C ARG A 103 39.01 27.33 17.32
N PRO A 104 38.82 27.54 16.00
CA PRO A 104 37.77 28.44 15.49
C PRO A 104 36.35 27.82 15.59
N GLY A 105 36.17 26.84 16.47
CA GLY A 105 35.08 25.86 16.40
C GLY A 105 33.83 26.17 17.22
N CYS A 106 33.91 27.10 18.18
CA CYS A 106 32.83 27.35 19.14
C CYS A 106 31.76 28.31 18.59
N ALA A 107 32.15 29.41 17.94
CA ALA A 107 31.21 30.41 17.40
C ALA A 107 30.21 29.80 16.39
N GLY A 108 30.68 28.91 15.51
CA GLY A 108 29.81 28.20 14.58
C GLY A 108 28.83 27.22 15.25
N GLN A 109 29.25 26.56 16.33
CA GLN A 109 28.37 25.68 17.11
C GLN A 109 27.31 26.47 17.88
N VAL A 110 27.70 27.60 18.47
CA VAL A 110 26.80 28.53 19.17
C VAL A 110 25.76 29.11 18.20
N ALA A 111 26.16 29.56 17.02
CA ALA A 111 25.23 30.07 16.01
C ALA A 111 24.20 29.01 15.54
N LEU A 112 24.63 27.75 15.37
CA LEU A 112 23.73 26.65 15.01
C LEU A 112 22.72 26.32 16.11
N ARG A 113 23.16 26.40 17.37
CA ARG A 113 22.33 26.20 18.56
C ARG A 113 21.30 27.33 18.72
N HIS A 114 21.69 28.58 18.51
CA HIS A 114 20.76 29.70 18.52
C HIS A 114 19.72 29.63 17.40
N ASP A 115 20.10 29.23 16.18
CA ASP A 115 19.14 28.99 15.08
C ASP A 115 18.10 27.93 15.48
N LEU A 116 18.54 26.77 16.00
CA LEU A 116 17.61 25.73 16.47
C LEU A 116 16.71 26.23 17.61
N SER A 117 17.27 26.90 18.62
CA SER A 117 16.51 27.48 19.74
C SER A 117 15.45 28.49 19.27
N GLY A 118 15.80 29.34 18.29
CA GLY A 118 14.86 30.29 17.68
C GLY A 118 13.70 29.58 16.98
N ARG A 119 13.99 28.56 16.17
CA ARG A 119 12.96 27.77 15.48
C ARG A 119 12.06 27.01 16.46
N ILE A 120 12.63 26.39 17.50
CA ILE A 120 11.86 25.69 18.53
C ILE A 120 10.91 26.67 19.25
N ARG A 121 11.36 27.89 19.56
CA ARG A 121 10.48 28.92 20.15
C ARG A 121 9.31 29.28 19.23
N GLN A 122 9.56 29.44 17.92
CA GLN A 122 8.50 29.74 16.95
C GLN A 122 7.49 28.58 16.84
N ILE A 123 7.97 27.34 16.78
CA ILE A 123 7.13 26.13 16.77
C ILE A 123 6.24 26.08 18.01
N ARG A 124 6.83 26.34 19.19
CA ARG A 124 6.09 26.36 20.45
C ARG A 124 4.99 27.42 20.49
N LYS A 125 5.28 28.63 20.01
CA LYS A 125 4.30 29.72 19.90
C LYS A 125 3.12 29.33 19.01
N ARG A 126 3.40 28.81 17.81
CA ARG A 126 2.35 28.29 16.92
C ARG A 126 1.51 27.20 17.58
N LEU A 127 2.14 26.39 18.42
CA LEU A 127 1.44 25.32 19.12
C LEU A 127 0.56 25.83 20.28
N GLU A 128 0.94 26.93 20.94
CA GLU A 128 0.05 27.66 21.85
C GLU A 128 -1.17 28.18 21.08
N GLU A 129 -0.97 28.88 19.96
CA GLU A 129 -2.06 29.41 19.13
C GLU A 129 -3.05 28.31 18.68
N ILE A 130 -2.54 27.14 18.26
CA ILE A 130 -3.37 25.98 17.90
C ILE A 130 -4.17 25.46 19.11
N SER A 131 -3.56 25.44 20.30
CA SER A 131 -4.22 25.00 21.53
C SER A 131 -5.31 25.98 21.96
N ASP A 132 -5.06 27.29 21.84
CA ASP A 132 -6.00 28.34 22.19
C ASP A 132 -7.21 28.32 21.25
N ASN A 133 -6.98 28.15 19.94
CA ASN A 133 -8.06 27.98 18.96
C ASN A 133 -8.93 26.76 19.27
N ARG A 134 -8.31 25.64 19.67
CA ARG A 134 -9.06 24.43 20.05
C ARG A 134 -10.03 24.71 21.21
N ALA A 135 -9.57 25.45 22.23
CA ALA A 135 -10.39 25.85 23.36
C ALA A 135 -11.50 26.83 22.93
N ALA A 136 -11.17 27.82 22.10
CA ALA A 136 -12.11 28.84 21.62
C ALA A 136 -13.25 28.25 20.76
N TYR A 137 -12.97 27.21 19.97
CA TYR A 137 -13.96 26.56 19.11
C TYR A 137 -14.60 25.29 19.72
N ASN A 138 -14.42 25.05 21.03
CA ASN A 138 -14.99 23.91 21.75
C ASN A 138 -14.77 22.54 21.05
N ILE A 139 -13.56 22.29 20.54
CA ILE A 139 -13.25 20.99 19.94
C ILE A 139 -13.14 19.96 21.07
N GLU A 140 -14.26 19.30 21.36
CA GLU A 140 -14.42 18.38 22.48
C GLU A 140 -13.39 17.24 22.44
N HIS A 141 -12.98 16.79 23.62
CA HIS A 141 -12.22 15.55 23.78
C HIS A 141 -13.16 14.40 24.10
N THR A 142 -13.33 13.47 23.18
CA THR A 142 -14.02 12.22 23.45
C THR A 142 -12.98 11.15 23.79
N ARG A 143 -13.23 10.36 24.84
CA ARG A 143 -12.33 9.25 25.17
C ARG A 143 -12.33 8.25 24.00
N ALA A 144 -11.14 7.86 23.54
CA ALA A 144 -11.01 6.80 22.56
C ALA A 144 -11.77 5.55 23.02
N PRO A 145 -12.56 4.91 22.13
CA PRO A 145 -13.30 3.70 22.48
C PRO A 145 -12.34 2.58 22.87
N ALA A 146 -12.79 1.67 23.74
CA ALA A 146 -11.93 0.66 24.36
C ALA A 146 -11.30 -0.23 23.29
N TRP A 147 -12.09 -0.64 22.29
CA TRP A 147 -11.64 -1.49 21.19
C TRP A 147 -10.47 -0.89 20.41
N ALA A 148 -10.35 0.43 20.36
CA ALA A 148 -9.37 1.09 19.52
C ALA A 148 -8.00 1.23 20.21
N THR A 149 -7.82 0.67 21.41
CA THR A 149 -6.49 0.55 22.04
C THR A 149 -5.86 -0.76 21.62
N SER A 150 -5.38 -0.83 20.37
CA SER A 150 -4.70 -2.04 19.91
C SER A 150 -3.24 -2.02 20.37
N ALA A 151 -2.94 -2.81 21.40
CA ALA A 151 -1.58 -3.29 21.62
C ALA A 151 -1.24 -4.29 20.50
N ALA A 152 0.04 -4.44 20.16
CA ALA A 152 0.48 -5.58 19.34
C ALA A 152 0.17 -6.86 20.15
N SER A 153 -0.97 -7.49 19.88
CA SER A 153 -1.38 -8.67 20.62
C SER A 153 -0.51 -9.85 20.20
N ALA A 154 0.18 -10.48 21.14
CA ALA A 154 0.85 -11.76 20.90
C ALA A 154 -0.10 -12.81 20.26
N THR A 155 -1.40 -12.65 20.51
CA THR A 155 -2.54 -13.42 19.97
C THR A 155 -2.67 -13.36 18.44
N THR A 156 -2.38 -12.23 17.78
CA THR A 156 -2.49 -12.13 16.29
C THR A 156 -1.33 -12.82 15.57
N LEU A 157 -0.13 -12.79 16.16
CA LEU A 157 1.04 -13.51 15.65
C LEU A 157 0.96 -15.02 15.91
N ALA A 158 0.44 -15.44 17.07
CA ALA A 158 0.21 -16.86 17.38
C ALA A 158 -0.81 -17.51 16.41
N ALA A 159 -1.75 -16.73 15.88
CA ALA A 159 -2.75 -17.19 14.90
C ALA A 159 -2.26 -17.15 13.44
N TRP A 160 -1.00 -16.80 13.18
CA TRP A 160 -0.44 -16.74 11.82
C TRP A 160 -0.48 -18.10 11.11
N ASP A 161 -0.16 -19.17 11.84
CA ASP A 161 -0.08 -20.52 11.27
C ASP A 161 -1.45 -21.09 10.88
N ASP A 162 -2.54 -20.55 11.45
CA ASP A 162 -3.93 -20.94 11.17
C ASP A 162 -4.57 -20.16 10.00
N LEU A 163 -3.84 -19.23 9.37
CA LEU A 163 -4.33 -18.43 8.24
C LEU A 163 -4.30 -19.26 6.94
N GLU A 164 -5.37 -20.01 6.69
CA GLU A 164 -5.62 -20.63 5.39
C GLU A 164 -6.53 -19.77 4.49
N GLU A 165 -6.29 -19.83 3.17
CA GLU A 165 -7.18 -19.25 2.17
C GLU A 165 -8.44 -20.11 2.06
N TYR A 166 -9.46 -19.73 2.84
CA TYR A 166 -10.75 -20.42 2.87
C TYR A 166 -11.76 -19.74 1.95
N THR A 167 -12.45 -20.52 1.13
CA THR A 167 -13.50 -20.03 0.22
C THR A 167 -14.85 -20.66 0.58
N VAL A 168 -15.93 -19.87 0.49
CA VAL A 168 -17.30 -20.29 0.81
C VAL A 168 -18.23 -19.87 -0.33
N GLY A 169 -19.19 -20.73 -0.68
CA GLY A 169 -20.25 -20.40 -1.64
C GLY A 169 -19.78 -20.25 -3.09
N LEU A 170 -18.56 -20.70 -3.42
CA LEU A 170 -17.98 -20.57 -4.76
C LEU A 170 -18.08 -21.84 -5.63
N ASP A 171 -18.52 -22.97 -5.09
CA ASP A 171 -18.44 -24.27 -5.78
C ASP A 171 -19.29 -24.29 -7.06
N LYS A 172 -20.57 -23.91 -6.96
CA LYS A 172 -21.46 -23.77 -8.13
C LYS A 172 -20.83 -22.91 -9.24
N TYR A 173 -20.26 -21.77 -8.89
CA TYR A 173 -19.64 -20.87 -9.87
C TYR A 173 -18.31 -21.43 -10.42
N SER A 174 -17.60 -22.22 -9.62
CA SER A 174 -16.38 -22.90 -10.05
C SER A 174 -16.70 -23.95 -11.10
N ASP A 175 -17.77 -24.71 -10.90
CA ASP A 175 -18.23 -25.73 -11.85
C ASP A 175 -18.68 -25.08 -13.15
N MET A 176 -19.53 -24.03 -13.10
CA MET A 176 -19.93 -23.26 -14.27
C MET A 176 -18.72 -22.71 -15.06
N LEU A 177 -17.71 -22.18 -14.36
CA LEU A 177 -16.53 -21.64 -15.00
C LEU A 177 -15.64 -22.74 -15.61
N LYS A 178 -15.53 -23.90 -14.96
CA LYS A 178 -14.82 -25.07 -15.51
C LYS A 178 -15.51 -25.60 -16.76
N GLU A 179 -16.84 -25.70 -16.77
CA GLU A 179 -17.62 -26.10 -17.94
C GLU A 179 -17.31 -25.19 -19.15
N GLN A 180 -17.31 -23.87 -18.95
CA GLN A 180 -17.01 -22.91 -20.03
C GLN A 180 -15.54 -22.93 -20.49
N LEU A 181 -14.60 -23.15 -19.55
CA LEU A 181 -13.17 -23.18 -19.87
C LEU A 181 -12.74 -24.48 -20.56
N LEU A 182 -13.33 -25.61 -20.19
CA LEU A 182 -12.95 -26.95 -20.65
C LEU A 182 -13.85 -27.48 -21.77
N ASP A 183 -14.72 -26.65 -22.34
CA ASP A 183 -15.59 -27.02 -23.45
C ASP A 183 -14.79 -27.27 -24.74
N ASP A 184 -14.40 -28.52 -24.98
CA ASP A 184 -13.68 -28.93 -26.21
C ASP A 184 -14.60 -28.92 -27.46
N ALA A 185 -15.92 -28.72 -27.35
CA ALA A 185 -16.80 -28.60 -28.51
C ALA A 185 -16.57 -27.28 -29.27
N VAL A 186 -16.09 -26.24 -28.57
CA VAL A 186 -15.71 -24.97 -29.17
C VAL A 186 -14.21 -24.97 -29.49
N ALA A 187 -13.89 -25.37 -30.73
CA ALA A 187 -12.52 -25.43 -31.24
C ALA A 187 -11.87 -24.03 -31.35
N SER A 188 -12.63 -23.02 -31.78
CA SER A 188 -12.13 -21.65 -31.90
C SER A 188 -11.80 -21.05 -30.53
N ARG A 189 -11.02 -19.97 -30.54
CA ARG A 189 -10.71 -19.23 -29.33
C ARG A 189 -11.95 -18.55 -28.76
N ALA A 190 -12.38 -19.02 -27.61
CA ALA A 190 -13.52 -18.47 -26.89
C ALA A 190 -13.10 -17.45 -25.81
N VAL A 191 -13.99 -16.47 -25.58
CA VAL A 191 -13.88 -15.49 -24.51
C VAL A 191 -14.84 -15.88 -23.39
N VAL A 192 -14.31 -16.18 -22.22
CA VAL A 192 -15.04 -16.49 -21.00
C VAL A 192 -15.02 -15.25 -20.11
N SER A 193 -16.08 -14.97 -19.37
CA SER A 193 -16.11 -13.79 -18.50
C SER A 193 -16.72 -14.04 -17.13
N ILE A 194 -16.19 -13.34 -16.13
CA ILE A 194 -16.75 -13.24 -14.78
C ILE A 194 -17.12 -11.78 -14.57
N SER A 195 -18.39 -11.52 -14.26
CA SER A 195 -18.91 -10.18 -14.05
C SER A 195 -19.64 -10.06 -12.72
N GLY A 196 -19.46 -8.94 -12.03
CA GLY A 196 -20.11 -8.70 -10.75
C GLY A 196 -19.57 -7.49 -10.02
N GLU A 197 -20.23 -7.13 -8.93
CA GLU A 197 -19.86 -6.00 -8.07
C GLU A 197 -18.40 -6.09 -7.59
N SER A 198 -17.74 -4.96 -7.35
CA SER A 198 -16.40 -4.98 -6.74
C SER A 198 -16.47 -5.54 -5.31
N SER A 199 -15.43 -6.30 -4.91
CA SER A 199 -15.34 -7.04 -3.64
C SER A 199 -16.21 -8.29 -3.50
N ILE A 200 -16.90 -8.74 -4.56
CA ILE A 200 -17.73 -9.96 -4.53
C ILE A 200 -16.92 -11.27 -4.58
N GLY A 201 -15.60 -11.20 -4.83
CA GLY A 201 -14.73 -12.39 -4.90
C GLY A 201 -14.47 -12.95 -6.30
N LYS A 202 -14.61 -12.13 -7.37
CA LYS A 202 -14.37 -12.56 -8.76
C LYS A 202 -12.96 -13.12 -8.98
N THR A 203 -11.94 -12.37 -8.58
CA THR A 203 -10.53 -12.77 -8.65
C THR A 203 -10.27 -14.05 -7.86
N THR A 204 -10.93 -14.22 -6.69
CA THR A 204 -10.82 -15.42 -5.86
C THR A 204 -11.41 -16.65 -6.56
N LEU A 205 -12.60 -16.52 -7.16
CA LEU A 205 -13.22 -17.58 -7.97
C LEU A 205 -12.32 -18.00 -9.14
N ALA A 206 -11.87 -17.02 -9.93
CA ALA A 206 -11.01 -17.27 -11.07
C ALA A 206 -9.68 -17.92 -10.65
N ARG A 207 -9.08 -17.50 -9.53
CA ARG A 207 -7.84 -18.08 -9.01
C ARG A 207 -8.02 -19.54 -8.60
N LYS A 208 -9.12 -19.87 -7.89
CA LYS A 208 -9.47 -21.25 -7.51
C LYS A 208 -9.55 -22.16 -8.73
N VAL A 209 -10.21 -21.71 -9.80
CA VAL A 209 -10.33 -22.48 -11.05
C VAL A 209 -9.02 -22.51 -11.84
N PHE A 210 -8.29 -21.40 -11.94
CA PHE A 210 -7.00 -21.32 -12.64
C PHE A 210 -5.92 -22.24 -12.05
N GLN A 211 -5.97 -22.47 -10.73
CA GLN A 211 -5.06 -23.36 -10.00
C GLN A 211 -5.54 -24.82 -9.97
N SER A 212 -6.77 -25.11 -10.42
CA SER A 212 -7.32 -26.48 -10.39
C SER A 212 -6.56 -27.43 -11.33
N PRO A 213 -6.32 -28.70 -10.93
CA PRO A 213 -5.57 -29.66 -11.74
C PRO A 213 -6.15 -29.84 -13.15
N GLU A 214 -7.48 -29.81 -13.28
CA GLU A 214 -8.16 -29.97 -14.55
C GLU A 214 -7.78 -28.85 -15.53
N VAL A 215 -7.83 -27.59 -15.08
CA VAL A 215 -7.43 -26.42 -15.89
C VAL A 215 -5.91 -26.40 -16.11
N ARG A 216 -5.12 -26.77 -15.10
CA ARG A 216 -3.65 -26.81 -15.21
C ARG A 216 -3.18 -27.77 -16.31
N ASN A 217 -3.83 -28.92 -16.42
CA ASN A 217 -3.47 -29.98 -17.36
C ASN A 217 -4.04 -29.74 -18.76
N HIS A 218 -5.15 -29.00 -18.85
CA HIS A 218 -5.81 -28.71 -20.12
C HIS A 218 -5.09 -27.65 -20.95
N PHE A 219 -4.43 -26.66 -20.34
CA PHE A 219 -3.75 -25.57 -21.06
C PHE A 219 -2.22 -25.65 -20.94
N GLU A 220 -1.53 -25.61 -22.08
CA GLU A 220 -0.06 -25.61 -22.15
C GLU A 220 0.53 -24.31 -21.59
N ILE A 221 -0.04 -23.17 -22.01
CA ILE A 221 0.38 -21.84 -21.57
C ILE A 221 -0.76 -21.22 -20.75
N ARG A 222 -0.44 -20.70 -19.57
CA ARG A 222 -1.43 -20.05 -18.69
C ARG A 222 -0.89 -18.75 -18.15
N THR A 223 -1.44 -17.62 -18.56
CA THR A 223 -0.96 -16.29 -18.11
C THR A 223 -2.02 -15.57 -17.30
N TRP A 224 -1.62 -14.81 -16.29
CA TRP A 224 -2.52 -13.97 -15.50
C TRP A 224 -2.02 -12.54 -15.47
N THR A 225 -2.81 -11.60 -16.00
CA THR A 225 -2.43 -10.18 -16.06
C THR A 225 -3.49 -9.31 -15.39
N PRO A 226 -3.22 -8.81 -14.17
CA PRO A 226 -4.02 -7.75 -13.58
C PRO A 226 -3.84 -6.47 -14.39
N LEU A 227 -4.93 -5.75 -14.63
CA LEU A 227 -4.97 -4.47 -15.33
C LEU A 227 -5.08 -3.33 -14.33
N PRO A 228 -4.01 -2.54 -14.11
CA PRO A 228 -4.11 -1.28 -13.40
C PRO A 228 -5.03 -0.31 -14.15
N HIS A 229 -5.61 0.66 -13.44
CA HIS A 229 -6.28 1.79 -14.08
C HIS A 229 -5.36 2.47 -15.13
N LYS A 230 -5.89 2.71 -16.34
CA LYS A 230 -5.18 3.30 -17.49
C LYS A 230 -4.00 2.46 -18.04
N CYS A 231 -4.14 1.13 -18.08
CA CYS A 231 -3.17 0.26 -18.74
C CYS A 231 -3.30 0.31 -20.27
N ARG A 232 -2.19 0.39 -21.02
CA ARG A 232 -2.19 0.33 -22.49
C ARG A 232 -2.12 -1.12 -22.97
N ALA A 233 -2.72 -1.46 -24.11
CA ALA A 233 -2.62 -2.82 -24.68
C ALA A 233 -1.18 -3.34 -24.80
N ALA A 234 -0.23 -2.47 -25.15
CA ALA A 234 1.17 -2.85 -25.31
C ALA A 234 1.84 -3.32 -24.00
N ASP A 235 1.41 -2.82 -22.84
CA ASP A 235 1.90 -3.27 -21.53
C ASP A 235 1.35 -4.66 -21.21
N VAL A 236 0.06 -4.86 -21.47
CA VAL A 236 -0.63 -6.15 -21.29
C VAL A 236 0.02 -7.22 -22.15
N LEU A 237 0.24 -6.94 -23.44
CA LEU A 237 0.91 -7.87 -24.37
C LEU A 237 2.31 -8.26 -23.90
N ARG A 238 3.08 -7.31 -23.36
CA ARG A 238 4.42 -7.59 -22.81
C ARG A 238 4.36 -8.47 -21.58
N ALA A 239 3.41 -8.22 -20.67
CA ALA A 239 3.23 -9.04 -19.47
C ALA A 239 2.87 -10.48 -19.82
N ILE A 240 1.93 -10.67 -20.76
CA ILE A 240 1.53 -11.99 -21.25
C ILE A 240 2.72 -12.68 -21.93
N HIS A 241 3.43 -11.98 -22.82
CA HIS A 241 4.59 -12.54 -23.52
C HIS A 241 5.71 -12.97 -22.55
N GLY A 242 6.01 -12.15 -21.53
CA GLY A 242 6.98 -12.49 -20.49
C GLY A 242 6.61 -13.79 -19.77
N GLN A 243 5.37 -13.89 -19.29
CA GLN A 243 4.89 -15.09 -18.60
C GLN A 243 4.88 -16.34 -19.49
N ALA A 244 4.45 -16.20 -20.75
CA ALA A 244 4.44 -17.29 -21.70
C ALA A 244 5.87 -17.79 -22.00
N THR A 245 6.81 -16.87 -22.25
CA THR A 245 8.20 -17.24 -22.55
C THR A 245 8.91 -17.87 -21.36
N ASP A 246 8.65 -17.44 -20.13
CA ASP A 246 9.23 -18.05 -18.94
C ASP A 246 8.72 -19.48 -18.69
N GLN A 247 7.44 -19.74 -18.93
CA GLN A 247 6.90 -21.10 -18.89
C GLN A 247 7.52 -22.02 -19.94
N LEU A 248 7.77 -21.51 -21.15
CA LEU A 248 8.39 -22.27 -22.23
C LEU A 248 9.87 -22.59 -21.93
N LYS A 249 10.60 -21.69 -21.25
CA LYS A 249 11.98 -21.95 -20.82
C LYS A 249 12.05 -23.06 -19.77
N LEU A 250 11.13 -23.08 -18.81
CA LEU A 250 11.08 -24.09 -17.75
C LEU A 250 10.77 -25.50 -18.28
N ARG A 251 10.12 -25.61 -19.44
CA ARG A 251 9.78 -26.88 -20.09
C ARG A 251 10.88 -27.42 -21.02
N ARG A 252 11.93 -26.64 -21.32
CA ARG A 252 13.03 -27.10 -22.17
C ARG A 252 14.00 -27.97 -21.38
N ASP A 253 14.42 -29.06 -22.00
CA ASP A 253 15.42 -29.97 -21.45
C ASP A 253 16.81 -29.29 -21.47
N PRO A 254 17.55 -29.19 -20.33
CA PRO A 254 18.89 -28.59 -20.30
C PRO A 254 19.89 -29.27 -21.25
N SER A 255 19.62 -30.51 -21.69
CA SER A 255 20.43 -31.29 -22.64
C SER A 255 20.41 -30.78 -24.07
N SER A 256 19.39 -30.01 -24.49
CA SER A 256 19.30 -29.56 -25.88
C SER A 256 20.25 -28.38 -26.12
N ARG A 257 21.52 -28.69 -26.40
CA ARG A 257 22.51 -27.74 -26.95
C ARG A 257 22.05 -27.30 -28.33
N GLN A 258 21.23 -26.26 -28.39
CA GLN A 258 21.27 -25.32 -29.51
C GLN A 258 22.07 -24.10 -29.09
N VAL A 259 22.87 -23.62 -30.04
CA VAL A 259 23.67 -22.39 -29.99
C VAL A 259 22.86 -21.29 -29.29
N PRO A 260 23.47 -20.50 -28.37
CA PRO A 260 22.76 -19.36 -27.80
C PRO A 260 22.29 -18.51 -28.97
N ALA A 261 20.98 -18.36 -29.14
CA ALA A 261 20.50 -17.29 -29.99
C ALA A 261 21.08 -16.00 -29.40
N GLU A 262 21.96 -15.33 -30.14
CA GLU A 262 22.62 -14.07 -29.76
C GLU A 262 21.63 -12.91 -29.51
N ASP A 263 20.32 -13.17 -29.42
CA ASP A 263 19.26 -12.21 -29.15
C ASP A 263 18.85 -12.16 -27.66
N ALA A 264 19.58 -12.79 -26.74
CA ALA A 264 19.29 -12.73 -25.29
C ALA A 264 19.41 -11.32 -24.67
N CYS A 265 19.94 -10.34 -25.42
CA CYS A 265 19.91 -8.92 -25.08
C CYS A 265 19.87 -8.07 -26.37
N GLY A 266 18.83 -8.22 -27.21
CA GLY A 266 18.81 -7.54 -28.50
C GLY A 266 17.46 -7.50 -29.20
N GLY A 267 16.47 -6.83 -28.62
CA GLY A 267 15.29 -6.42 -29.39
C GLY A 267 15.70 -5.37 -30.44
N GLY A 268 16.08 -5.80 -31.64
CA GLY A 268 16.36 -4.90 -32.76
C GLY A 268 15.19 -3.95 -33.04
N PRO A 269 15.44 -2.72 -33.54
CA PRO A 269 14.40 -1.75 -33.82
C PRO A 269 13.48 -2.27 -34.94
N GLY A 270 12.28 -2.73 -34.58
CA GLY A 270 11.24 -3.11 -35.55
C GLY A 270 10.48 -4.42 -35.29
N LYS A 271 10.84 -5.25 -34.30
CA LYS A 271 10.06 -6.48 -34.00
C LYS A 271 8.80 -6.13 -33.17
N ASP A 272 7.62 -6.24 -33.78
CA ASP A 272 6.32 -6.00 -33.14
C ASP A 272 6.03 -7.04 -32.02
N ILE A 273 5.73 -6.58 -30.80
CA ILE A 273 5.45 -7.44 -29.63
C ILE A 273 4.25 -8.36 -29.90
N SER A 274 3.29 -7.89 -30.68
CA SER A 274 2.13 -8.69 -31.11
C SER A 274 2.59 -9.92 -31.91
N ASN A 275 3.53 -9.75 -32.83
CA ASN A 275 4.09 -10.87 -33.60
C ASN A 275 4.94 -11.83 -32.75
N GLN A 276 5.66 -11.32 -31.76
CA GLN A 276 6.44 -12.17 -30.83
C GLN A 276 5.52 -12.99 -29.92
N LEU A 277 4.47 -12.37 -29.38
CA LEU A 277 3.45 -13.04 -28.62
C LEU A 277 2.74 -14.09 -29.47
N TYR A 278 2.30 -13.72 -30.67
CA TYR A 278 1.67 -14.64 -31.60
C TYR A 278 2.53 -15.89 -31.83
N LYS A 279 3.81 -15.73 -32.17
CA LYS A 279 4.76 -16.85 -32.37
C LYS A 279 4.96 -17.71 -31.13
N SER A 280 4.93 -17.09 -29.94
CA SER A 280 5.09 -17.81 -28.67
C SER A 280 3.84 -18.62 -28.30
N MET A 281 2.67 -18.21 -28.78
CA MET A 281 1.38 -18.83 -28.47
C MET A 281 0.91 -19.79 -29.57
N ALA A 282 1.40 -19.62 -30.81
CA ALA A 282 1.06 -20.45 -31.96
C ALA A 282 1.41 -21.93 -31.73
N GLY A 283 0.52 -22.82 -32.20
CA GLY A 283 0.59 -24.26 -32.03
C GLY A 283 0.24 -24.77 -30.63
N ARG A 284 -0.13 -23.89 -29.69
CA ARG A 284 -0.29 -24.24 -28.27
C ARG A 284 -1.66 -23.85 -27.74
N ARG A 285 -2.25 -24.73 -26.93
CA ARG A 285 -3.50 -24.43 -26.23
C ARG A 285 -3.21 -23.53 -25.03
N TYR A 286 -3.79 -22.33 -25.00
CA TYR A 286 -3.50 -21.34 -23.97
C TYR A 286 -4.73 -20.84 -23.22
N LEU A 287 -4.52 -20.39 -21.98
CA LEU A 287 -5.47 -19.64 -21.17
C LEU A 287 -4.85 -18.28 -20.79
N VAL A 288 -5.45 -17.20 -21.26
CA VAL A 288 -5.03 -15.83 -20.90
C VAL A 288 -6.08 -15.22 -19.96
N VAL A 289 -5.72 -14.98 -18.71
CA VAL A 289 -6.58 -14.29 -17.73
C VAL A 289 -6.23 -12.80 -17.69
N ILE A 290 -7.26 -11.97 -17.80
CA ILE A 290 -7.20 -10.51 -17.75
C ILE A 290 -8.08 -10.06 -16.61
N ASP A 291 -7.49 -9.47 -15.58
CA ASP A 291 -8.19 -9.08 -14.35
C ASP A 291 -8.29 -7.55 -14.23
N GLY A 292 -9.45 -7.00 -14.58
CA GLY A 292 -9.75 -5.56 -14.56
C GLY A 292 -10.47 -5.09 -15.82
N SER A 293 -10.83 -3.80 -15.83
CA SER A 293 -11.51 -3.17 -16.95
C SER A 293 -10.54 -2.81 -18.08
N ILE A 294 -10.94 -3.04 -19.34
CA ILE A 294 -10.14 -2.78 -20.54
C ILE A 294 -10.95 -1.93 -21.53
N ALA A 295 -10.31 -0.93 -22.13
CA ALA A 295 -10.94 -0.13 -23.17
C ALA A 295 -11.15 -0.97 -24.44
N ALA A 296 -12.25 -0.72 -25.18
CA ALA A 296 -12.60 -1.47 -26.39
C ALA A 296 -11.47 -1.54 -27.43
N THR A 297 -10.75 -0.43 -27.62
CA THR A 297 -9.62 -0.34 -28.57
C THR A 297 -8.44 -1.21 -28.15
N ASP A 298 -8.12 -1.22 -26.85
CA ASP A 298 -7.05 -2.04 -26.29
C ASP A 298 -7.42 -3.53 -26.31
N TRP A 299 -8.69 -3.85 -26.04
CA TRP A 299 -9.22 -5.21 -26.15
C TRP A 299 -9.11 -5.78 -27.56
N ASN A 300 -9.51 -5.00 -28.58
CA ASN A 300 -9.41 -5.44 -29.97
C ASN A 300 -7.97 -5.70 -30.39
N SER A 301 -7.04 -4.83 -29.95
CA SER A 301 -5.60 -4.99 -30.21
C SER A 301 -5.03 -6.25 -29.56
N LEU A 302 -5.45 -6.53 -28.31
CA LEU A 302 -5.06 -7.74 -27.60
C LEU A 302 -5.58 -9.01 -28.29
N ARG A 303 -6.88 -9.02 -28.64
CA ARG A 303 -7.53 -10.15 -29.32
C ARG A 303 -6.89 -10.45 -30.68
N ALA A 304 -6.50 -9.41 -31.43
CA ALA A 304 -5.80 -9.56 -32.72
C ALA A 304 -4.38 -10.13 -32.58
N SER A 305 -3.74 -9.94 -31.41
CA SER A 305 -2.36 -10.38 -31.16
C SER A 305 -2.25 -11.84 -30.68
N LEU A 306 -3.38 -12.44 -30.28
CA LEU A 306 -3.45 -13.82 -29.85
C LEU A 306 -3.81 -14.71 -31.07
N PRO A 307 -3.25 -15.92 -31.21
CA PRO A 307 -3.60 -16.83 -32.32
C PRO A 307 -4.92 -17.57 -32.09
N ASP A 308 -5.71 -17.78 -33.14
CA ASP A 308 -6.91 -18.62 -33.12
C ASP A 308 -6.73 -19.74 -34.16
N GLU A 309 -6.25 -20.89 -33.70
CA GLU A 309 -5.87 -22.03 -34.55
C GLU A 309 -6.82 -23.22 -34.38
N GLY A 310 -8.01 -23.00 -33.82
CA GLY A 310 -8.97 -24.09 -33.60
C GLY A 310 -8.52 -25.11 -32.54
N ASN A 311 -7.64 -24.71 -31.62
CA ASN A 311 -7.03 -25.60 -30.63
C ASN A 311 -7.66 -25.52 -29.23
N GLY A 312 -8.83 -24.89 -29.09
CA GLY A 312 -9.56 -24.77 -27.82
C GLY A 312 -9.00 -23.71 -26.87
N SER A 313 -8.21 -22.74 -27.35
CA SER A 313 -7.65 -21.68 -26.50
C SER A 313 -8.73 -20.77 -25.89
N ARG A 314 -8.45 -20.19 -24.72
CA ARG A 314 -9.41 -19.39 -23.94
C ARG A 314 -8.81 -18.06 -23.49
N VAL A 315 -9.65 -17.02 -23.48
CA VAL A 315 -9.36 -15.75 -22.81
C VAL A 315 -10.40 -15.55 -21.71
N LEU A 316 -9.96 -15.46 -20.45
CA LEU A 316 -10.83 -15.21 -19.29
C LEU A 316 -10.75 -13.73 -18.90
N LEU A 317 -11.87 -13.03 -19.02
CA LEU A 317 -12.00 -11.63 -18.62
C LEU A 317 -12.70 -11.53 -17.25
N ILE A 318 -12.06 -10.90 -16.27
CA ILE A 318 -12.63 -10.59 -14.96
C ILE A 318 -12.87 -9.09 -14.91
N THR A 319 -14.14 -8.67 -14.87
CA THR A 319 -14.49 -7.25 -14.94
C THR A 319 -15.76 -6.95 -14.14
N ASP A 320 -16.05 -5.67 -13.92
CA ASP A 320 -17.38 -5.23 -13.49
C ASP A 320 -18.36 -5.20 -14.68
N PRO A 321 -19.67 -4.97 -14.44
CA PRO A 321 -20.66 -4.92 -15.51
C PRO A 321 -20.38 -3.85 -16.58
N VAL A 322 -19.88 -2.67 -16.16
CA VAL A 322 -19.59 -1.55 -17.05
C VAL A 322 -18.43 -1.88 -18.01
N GLY A 323 -17.36 -2.47 -17.48
CA GLY A 323 -16.23 -2.91 -18.29
C GLY A 323 -16.59 -4.07 -19.23
N LEU A 324 -17.56 -4.92 -18.86
CA LEU A 324 -18.06 -5.95 -19.75
C LEU A 324 -18.85 -5.36 -20.93
N GLU A 325 -19.70 -4.37 -20.67
CA GLU A 325 -20.43 -3.64 -21.73
C GLU A 325 -19.48 -2.91 -22.69
N ALA A 326 -18.39 -2.35 -22.17
CA ALA A 326 -17.38 -1.64 -22.97
C ALA A 326 -16.70 -2.53 -24.04
N VAL A 327 -16.67 -3.85 -23.83
CA VAL A 327 -16.07 -4.81 -24.77
C VAL A 327 -16.99 -5.11 -25.97
N GLY A 328 -18.29 -4.82 -25.87
CA GLY A 328 -19.24 -4.80 -27.00
C GLY A 328 -19.33 -6.10 -27.81
N HIS A 329 -19.39 -5.98 -29.15
CA HIS A 329 -19.56 -7.10 -30.09
C HIS A 329 -18.41 -8.12 -30.11
N ALA A 330 -17.26 -7.79 -29.51
CA ALA A 330 -16.16 -8.74 -29.26
C ALA A 330 -16.31 -9.43 -27.89
N GLY A 331 -17.55 -9.48 -27.39
CA GLY A 331 -17.95 -9.94 -26.07
C GLY A 331 -17.77 -11.44 -25.83
N PRO A 332 -18.22 -11.91 -24.66
CA PRO A 332 -17.99 -13.28 -24.23
C PRO A 332 -18.76 -14.27 -25.12
N THR A 333 -18.10 -15.39 -25.42
CA THR A 333 -18.66 -16.52 -26.17
C THR A 333 -19.75 -17.24 -25.36
N TYR A 334 -19.68 -17.16 -24.04
CA TYR A 334 -20.62 -17.77 -23.10
C TYR A 334 -21.34 -16.69 -22.28
N GLU A 335 -22.43 -17.09 -21.62
CA GLU A 335 -23.03 -16.21 -20.62
C GLU A 335 -22.02 -15.94 -19.47
N PRO A 336 -21.82 -14.68 -19.06
CA PRO A 336 -20.91 -14.35 -17.98
C PRO A 336 -21.27 -15.06 -16.68
N VAL A 337 -20.27 -15.62 -16.00
CA VAL A 337 -20.43 -16.14 -14.64
C VAL A 337 -20.61 -14.95 -13.70
N LYS A 338 -21.75 -14.93 -12.97
CA LYS A 338 -22.14 -13.82 -12.10
C LYS A 338 -22.25 -14.26 -10.64
N PRO A 339 -21.15 -14.16 -9.84
CA PRO A 339 -21.20 -14.44 -8.41
C PRO A 339 -22.19 -13.52 -7.68
N SER A 340 -23.00 -14.09 -6.80
CA SER A 340 -23.90 -13.31 -5.93
C SER A 340 -23.22 -12.97 -4.61
N ARG A 341 -23.86 -12.08 -3.84
CA ARG A 341 -23.50 -11.87 -2.43
C ARG A 341 -23.73 -13.16 -1.65
N LEU A 342 -22.93 -13.36 -0.61
CA LEU A 342 -23.04 -14.54 0.25
C LEU A 342 -24.38 -14.55 0.99
N SER A 343 -24.92 -15.75 1.21
CA SER A 343 -26.06 -15.96 2.11
C SER A 343 -25.69 -15.54 3.56
N PRO A 344 -26.66 -15.30 4.45
CA PRO A 344 -26.38 -15.11 5.87
C PRO A 344 -25.52 -16.24 6.47
N GLU A 345 -25.80 -17.48 6.06
CA GLU A 345 -25.12 -18.69 6.51
C GLU A 345 -23.65 -18.69 6.06
N ASP A 346 -23.41 -18.50 4.77
CA ASP A 346 -22.07 -18.45 4.18
C ASP A 346 -21.27 -17.24 4.69
N THR A 347 -21.94 -16.11 4.91
CA THR A 347 -21.37 -14.91 5.48
C THR A 347 -20.81 -15.17 6.87
N TYR A 348 -21.62 -15.80 7.73
CA TYR A 348 -21.19 -16.11 9.08
C TYR A 348 -20.13 -17.21 9.11
N GLU A 349 -20.19 -18.20 8.23
CA GLU A 349 -19.16 -19.24 8.14
C GLU A 349 -17.81 -18.66 7.71
N LEU A 350 -17.79 -17.81 6.68
CA LEU A 350 -16.58 -17.10 6.26
C LEU A 350 -16.03 -16.23 7.39
N PHE A 351 -16.90 -15.47 8.05
CA PHE A 351 -16.54 -14.63 9.20
C PHE A 351 -15.91 -15.44 10.33
N ARG A 352 -16.58 -16.51 10.75
CA ARG A 352 -16.17 -17.38 11.86
C ARG A 352 -14.82 -18.01 11.60
N ARG A 353 -14.63 -18.60 10.42
CA ARG A 353 -13.36 -19.17 9.97
C ARG A 353 -12.26 -18.12 9.96
N ARG A 354 -12.60 -16.90 9.54
CA ARG A 354 -11.64 -15.81 9.48
C ARG A 354 -11.29 -15.24 10.86
N VAL A 355 -12.15 -15.33 11.86
CA VAL A 355 -11.81 -14.90 13.22
C VAL A 355 -11.08 -16.00 14.00
N PHE A 356 -11.68 -17.19 14.08
CA PHE A 356 -11.25 -18.27 14.98
C PHE A 356 -10.29 -19.28 14.33
N GLY A 357 -9.99 -19.13 13.04
CA GLY A 357 -9.13 -20.06 12.31
C GLY A 357 -9.77 -21.43 12.18
N ARG A 358 -8.98 -22.49 12.39
CA ARG A 358 -9.44 -23.89 12.42
C ARG A 358 -10.16 -24.26 13.72
N GLY A 359 -10.05 -23.43 14.76
CA GLY A 359 -10.68 -23.66 16.05
C GLY A 359 -12.21 -23.51 16.02
N ASP A 360 -12.86 -24.09 17.02
CA ASP A 360 -14.28 -23.90 17.23
C ASP A 360 -14.61 -22.49 17.70
N CYS A 361 -15.71 -21.94 17.17
CA CYS A 361 -16.26 -20.68 17.65
C CYS A 361 -16.81 -20.90 19.07
N PRO A 362 -16.29 -20.18 20.09
CA PRO A 362 -16.80 -20.33 21.44
C PRO A 362 -18.29 -20.03 21.47
N GLY A 363 -19.07 -20.83 22.22
CA GLY A 363 -20.54 -20.78 22.21
C GLY A 363 -21.13 -19.38 22.43
N ARG A 364 -20.46 -18.54 23.25
CA ARG A 364 -20.84 -17.14 23.49
C ARG A 364 -20.88 -16.23 22.24
N TYR A 365 -20.17 -16.59 21.16
CA TYR A 365 -20.15 -15.82 19.91
C TYR A 365 -21.05 -16.43 18.81
N ARG A 366 -21.33 -17.74 18.88
CA ARG A 366 -21.91 -18.55 17.79
C ARG A 366 -23.26 -18.06 17.28
N SER A 367 -24.05 -17.41 18.13
CA SER A 367 -25.38 -16.88 17.76
C SER A 367 -25.50 -15.38 17.98
N ARG A 368 -24.66 -14.79 18.82
CA ARG A 368 -24.77 -13.38 19.24
C ARG A 368 -24.59 -12.42 18.08
N TYR A 369 -23.65 -12.69 17.18
CA TYR A 369 -23.25 -11.78 16.11
C TYR A 369 -23.73 -12.21 14.72
N TYR A 370 -24.49 -13.30 14.62
CA TYR A 370 -24.90 -13.90 13.34
C TYR A 370 -25.58 -12.88 12.41
N GLN A 371 -26.64 -12.23 12.92
CA GLN A 371 -27.40 -11.25 12.14
C GLN A 371 -26.63 -9.94 11.93
N ASP A 372 -25.85 -9.52 12.91
CA ASP A 372 -25.09 -8.27 12.85
C ASP A 372 -24.03 -8.29 11.76
N VAL A 373 -23.27 -9.39 11.66
CA VAL A 373 -22.23 -9.55 10.63
C VAL A 373 -22.85 -9.44 9.24
N PHE A 374 -23.96 -10.14 8.98
CA PHE A 374 -24.63 -10.04 7.68
C PHE A 374 -25.20 -8.64 7.42
N ARG A 375 -25.83 -8.02 8.42
CA ARG A 375 -26.40 -6.67 8.29
C ARG A 375 -25.35 -5.60 8.01
N ILE A 376 -24.19 -5.69 8.66
CA ILE A 376 -23.08 -4.74 8.51
C ILE A 376 -22.35 -4.94 7.17
N THR A 377 -22.10 -6.19 6.79
CA THR A 377 -21.26 -6.52 5.63
C THR A 377 -22.05 -6.69 4.33
N ARG A 378 -23.37 -6.89 4.43
CA ARG A 378 -24.29 -7.16 3.32
C ARG A 378 -23.85 -8.34 2.45
N GLY A 379 -23.19 -9.32 3.04
CA GLY A 379 -22.69 -10.53 2.36
C GLY A 379 -21.52 -10.28 1.40
N LEU A 380 -20.81 -9.15 1.51
CA LEU A 380 -19.62 -8.86 0.69
C LEU A 380 -18.36 -9.49 1.31
N PRO A 381 -17.67 -10.43 0.62
CA PRO A 381 -16.50 -11.12 1.16
C PRO A 381 -15.41 -10.21 1.73
N LEU A 382 -15.03 -9.12 1.03
CA LEU A 382 -14.01 -8.19 1.56
C LEU A 382 -14.43 -7.56 2.89
N SER A 383 -15.68 -7.09 2.98
CA SER A 383 -16.21 -6.47 4.20
C SER A 383 -16.22 -7.46 5.36
N ILE A 384 -16.56 -8.72 5.08
CA ILE A 384 -16.56 -9.82 6.06
C ILE A 384 -15.15 -10.06 6.59
N VAL A 385 -14.15 -10.21 5.72
CA VAL A 385 -12.79 -10.52 6.16
C VAL A 385 -12.14 -9.34 6.87
N VAL A 386 -12.39 -8.10 6.44
CA VAL A 386 -11.86 -6.90 7.12
C VAL A 386 -12.48 -6.76 8.52
N LEU A 387 -13.80 -6.95 8.66
CA LEU A 387 -14.46 -6.96 9.97
C LEU A 387 -13.91 -8.06 10.88
N ALA A 388 -13.73 -9.27 10.35
CA ALA A 388 -13.11 -10.38 11.07
C ALA A 388 -11.68 -10.06 11.51
N GLY A 389 -10.90 -9.37 10.67
CA GLY A 389 -9.55 -8.94 10.98
C GLY A 389 -9.47 -7.98 12.16
N VAL A 390 -10.44 -7.07 12.29
CA VAL A 390 -10.57 -6.18 13.46
C VAL A 390 -10.92 -6.98 14.71
N LEU A 391 -11.94 -7.84 14.61
CA LEU A 391 -12.46 -8.57 15.78
C LEU A 391 -11.51 -9.65 16.29
N ARG A 392 -10.64 -10.19 15.43
CA ARG A 392 -9.57 -11.11 15.82
C ARG A 392 -8.56 -10.48 16.78
N SER A 393 -8.38 -9.15 16.75
CA SER A 393 -7.49 -8.45 17.68
C SER A 393 -8.14 -8.16 19.04
N LYS A 394 -9.42 -8.53 19.23
CA LYS A 394 -10.20 -8.24 20.44
C LYS A 394 -10.35 -9.47 21.31
N GLU A 395 -9.94 -9.32 22.56
CA GLU A 395 -9.95 -10.41 23.55
C GLU A 395 -11.25 -10.41 24.35
N LEU A 396 -11.85 -9.23 24.56
CA LEU A 396 -13.04 -9.08 25.39
C LEU A 396 -14.32 -9.00 24.55
N PRO A 397 -15.41 -9.70 24.95
CA PRO A 397 -16.71 -9.59 24.28
C PRO A 397 -17.27 -8.17 24.21
N ALA A 398 -17.00 -7.33 25.21
CA ALA A 398 -17.46 -5.94 25.23
C ALA A 398 -16.86 -5.10 24.09
N GLU A 399 -15.62 -5.40 23.66
CA GLU A 399 -14.98 -4.73 22.54
C GLU A 399 -15.66 -5.10 21.21
N TRP A 400 -16.10 -6.35 21.08
CA TRP A 400 -16.89 -6.79 19.92
C TRP A 400 -18.22 -6.06 19.84
N ASP A 401 -18.92 -5.94 20.97
CA ASP A 401 -20.19 -5.21 21.05
C ASP A 401 -20.03 -3.74 20.63
N GLU A 402 -18.96 -3.10 21.09
CA GLU A 402 -18.66 -1.71 20.75
C GLU A 402 -18.35 -1.54 19.25
N VAL A 403 -17.57 -2.45 18.66
CA VAL A 403 -17.29 -2.49 17.22
C VAL A 403 -18.58 -2.64 16.42
N MET A 404 -19.43 -3.62 16.77
CA MET A 404 -20.69 -3.87 16.06
C MET A 404 -21.65 -2.68 16.19
N ALA A 405 -21.80 -2.09 17.37
CA ALA A 405 -22.64 -0.92 17.59
C ALA A 405 -22.16 0.31 16.79
N GLN A 406 -20.84 0.49 16.69
CA GLN A 406 -20.27 1.56 15.89
C GLN A 406 -20.47 1.33 14.39
N LEU A 407 -20.46 0.10 13.89
CA LEU A 407 -20.68 -0.19 12.47
C LEU A 407 -22.17 -0.29 12.10
N ALA A 408 -23.05 -0.58 13.07
CA ALA A 408 -24.47 -0.79 12.84
C ALA A 408 -25.10 0.33 11.97
N PRO A 409 -26.00 -0.03 11.04
CA PRO A 409 -26.67 0.92 10.18
C PRO A 409 -27.54 1.89 10.99
N ALA A 410 -27.72 3.12 10.50
CA ALA A 410 -28.40 4.20 11.22
C ALA A 410 -29.82 3.81 11.72
N ALA A 411 -30.56 3.02 10.95
CA ALA A 411 -31.88 2.51 11.32
C ALA A 411 -31.89 1.65 12.61
N ALA A 412 -30.76 1.02 12.97
CA ALA A 412 -30.62 0.26 14.21
C ALA A 412 -30.30 1.16 15.43
N ARG A 413 -29.68 2.32 15.19
CA ARG A 413 -29.32 3.28 16.26
C ARG A 413 -30.55 4.01 16.80
N GLU A 414 -31.54 4.26 15.96
CA GLU A 414 -32.81 4.88 16.35
C GLU A 414 -33.64 3.98 17.29
N GLN A 415 -33.64 2.67 17.06
CA GLN A 415 -34.34 1.71 17.93
C GLN A 415 -33.67 1.57 19.32
N GLN A 416 -32.34 1.65 19.40
CA GLN A 416 -31.62 1.65 20.68
C GLN A 416 -31.78 2.97 21.45
N GLN A 417 -31.86 4.12 20.78
CA GLN A 417 -32.12 5.40 21.45
C GLN A 417 -33.57 5.57 21.91
N GLN A 418 -34.54 4.97 21.20
CA GLN A 418 -35.94 4.99 21.61
C GLN A 418 -36.25 4.08 22.82
N GLN A 419 -35.42 3.06 23.09
CA GLN A 419 -35.55 2.27 24.33
C GLN A 419 -35.00 3.00 25.57
N HIS A 420 -34.19 4.05 25.42
CA HIS A 420 -33.57 4.78 26.54
C HIS A 420 -34.06 6.22 26.75
N LYS A 421 -34.95 6.75 25.90
CA LYS A 421 -35.55 8.08 26.11
C LYS A 421 -37.07 8.00 26.03
N GLY A 422 -37.71 8.25 27.18
CA GLY A 422 -39.13 8.54 27.25
C GLY A 422 -39.51 9.72 26.35
N SER A 423 -40.61 9.53 25.62
CA SER A 423 -41.44 10.51 24.89
C SER A 423 -40.98 11.98 24.93
N GLY A 424 -40.53 12.50 23.79
CA GLY A 424 -40.36 13.94 23.60
C GLY A 424 -39.87 14.39 22.23
N SER A 425 -40.81 14.83 21.40
CA SER A 425 -40.70 15.75 20.25
C SER A 425 -40.16 15.25 18.89
N ARG A 426 -41.01 15.44 17.87
CA ARG A 426 -40.79 15.23 16.43
C ARG A 426 -39.90 16.34 15.86
N GLY A 427 -38.67 16.00 15.49
CA GLY A 427 -37.84 16.81 14.58
C GLY A 427 -38.01 16.32 13.13
N THR A 428 -38.26 17.26 12.21
CA THR A 428 -38.39 17.05 10.76
C THR A 428 -37.07 16.62 10.14
N THR A 429 -36.99 15.38 9.65
CA THR A 429 -35.86 14.89 8.83
C THR A 429 -36.01 15.34 7.38
N THR A 430 -35.08 16.18 6.93
CA THR A 430 -34.87 16.54 5.53
C THR A 430 -34.34 15.31 4.76
N ARG A 431 -35.13 14.84 3.78
CA ARG A 431 -34.72 13.79 2.84
C ARG A 431 -33.66 14.34 1.88
N HIS A 432 -32.41 13.94 2.05
CA HIS A 432 -31.44 13.98 0.95
C HIS A 432 -31.56 12.71 0.11
N HIS A 433 -32.10 12.87 -1.10
CA HIS A 433 -32.12 11.85 -2.14
C HIS A 433 -30.70 11.58 -2.67
N GLY A 434 -30.30 10.30 -2.70
CA GLY A 434 -29.03 9.84 -3.28
C GLY A 434 -28.88 8.33 -3.18
N GLY A 435 -29.69 7.58 -3.95
CA GLY A 435 -29.83 6.12 -3.87
C GLY A 435 -28.66 5.28 -4.42
N GLY A 436 -27.54 5.89 -4.84
CA GLY A 436 -26.40 5.16 -5.43
C GLY A 436 -25.20 4.90 -4.51
N GLY A 437 -25.19 5.43 -3.27
CA GLY A 437 -23.97 5.51 -2.44
C GLY A 437 -23.94 4.68 -1.15
N ALA A 438 -25.02 4.00 -0.78
CA ALA A 438 -25.12 3.35 0.54
C ALA A 438 -24.10 2.20 0.75
N PRO A 439 -23.90 1.26 -0.19
CA PRO A 439 -22.98 0.13 0.02
C PRO A 439 -21.52 0.59 0.09
N ALA A 440 -21.11 1.54 -0.75
CA ALA A 440 -19.75 2.08 -0.75
C ALA A 440 -19.43 2.82 0.56
N ARG A 441 -20.40 3.55 1.13
CA ARG A 441 -20.27 4.21 2.43
C ARG A 441 -20.13 3.19 3.58
N GLU A 442 -20.90 2.11 3.56
CA GLU A 442 -20.81 1.03 4.55
C GLU A 442 -19.41 0.35 4.50
N GLN A 443 -18.90 0.04 3.31
CA GLN A 443 -17.55 -0.52 3.14
C GLN A 443 -16.45 0.42 3.64
N HIS A 444 -16.53 1.70 3.29
CA HIS A 444 -15.57 2.71 3.75
C HIS A 444 -15.52 2.80 5.28
N LYS A 445 -16.67 2.71 5.95
CA LYS A 445 -16.74 2.74 7.42
C LYS A 445 -16.02 1.56 8.07
N ILE A 446 -16.16 0.35 7.50
CA ILE A 446 -15.45 -0.85 7.97
C ILE A 446 -13.93 -0.69 7.76
N MET A 447 -13.50 -0.19 6.60
CA MET A 447 -12.08 0.04 6.30
C MET A 447 -11.46 1.11 7.20
N SER A 448 -12.17 2.22 7.43
CA SER A 448 -11.76 3.27 8.37
C SER A 448 -11.62 2.74 9.78
N MET A 449 -12.56 1.90 10.24
CA MET A 449 -12.45 1.24 11.53
C MET A 449 -11.25 0.30 11.60
N ALA A 450 -11.01 -0.51 10.56
CA ALA A 450 -9.88 -1.41 10.52
C ALA A 450 -8.53 -0.68 10.54
N PHE A 451 -8.44 0.47 9.85
CA PHE A 451 -7.27 1.33 9.90
C PHE A 451 -7.10 2.04 11.25
N ASP A 452 -8.20 2.47 11.87
CA ASP A 452 -8.20 3.06 13.23
C ASP A 452 -7.73 2.09 14.30
N ASP A 453 -7.99 0.80 14.07
CA ASP A 453 -7.59 -0.32 14.92
C ASP A 453 -6.11 -0.67 14.79
N LEU A 454 -5.44 -0.28 13.70
CA LEU A 454 -4.04 -0.59 13.51
C LEU A 454 -3.17 0.12 14.56
N PRO A 455 -2.17 -0.57 15.14
CA PRO A 455 -1.08 0.07 15.87
C PRO A 455 -0.42 1.16 15.01
N HIS A 456 0.07 2.23 15.66
CA HIS A 456 0.60 3.41 14.97
C HIS A 456 1.73 3.09 13.97
N HIS A 457 2.56 2.09 14.28
CA HIS A 457 3.67 1.67 13.42
C HIS A 457 3.17 0.96 12.15
N LEU A 458 2.08 0.18 12.24
CA LEU A 458 1.46 -0.50 11.10
C LEU A 458 0.69 0.46 10.20
N LYS A 459 0.13 1.55 10.73
CA LYS A 459 -0.54 2.58 9.90
C LYS A 459 0.41 3.13 8.82
N SER A 460 1.65 3.47 9.20
CA SER A 460 2.65 3.97 8.25
C SER A 460 3.06 2.89 7.24
N CYS A 461 3.20 1.64 7.69
CA CYS A 461 3.54 0.51 6.83
C CYS A 461 2.44 0.25 5.79
N PHE A 462 1.16 0.27 6.19
CA PHE A 462 0.01 0.11 5.30
C PHE A 462 -0.10 1.26 4.30
N LEU A 463 -0.03 2.52 4.74
CA LEU A 463 -0.10 3.68 3.84
C LEU A 463 1.08 3.74 2.87
N TYR A 464 2.22 3.13 3.20
CA TYR A 464 3.34 3.03 2.26
C TYR A 464 3.01 2.20 1.02
N LEU A 465 2.05 1.26 1.11
CA LEU A 465 1.57 0.48 -0.03
C LEU A 465 0.77 1.34 -1.03
N ALA A 466 0.24 2.50 -0.61
CA ALA A 466 -0.40 3.46 -1.52
C ALA A 466 0.57 4.02 -2.56
N ALA A 467 1.87 4.02 -2.26
CA ALA A 467 2.95 4.42 -3.18
C ALA A 467 3.26 3.35 -4.25
N MET A 468 2.62 2.19 -4.18
CA MET A 468 2.86 1.05 -5.08
C MET A 468 1.70 0.89 -6.06
N ARG A 469 1.94 0.17 -7.17
CA ARG A 469 0.90 -0.08 -8.17
C ARG A 469 -0.20 -0.95 -7.59
N GLU A 470 -1.44 -0.55 -7.86
CA GLU A 470 -2.64 -1.31 -7.52
C GLU A 470 -2.61 -2.72 -8.12
N SER A 471 -3.14 -3.71 -7.38
CA SER A 471 -3.31 -5.09 -7.83
C SER A 471 -2.03 -5.80 -8.29
N THR A 472 -0.86 -5.30 -7.89
CA THR A 472 0.44 -5.92 -8.17
C THR A 472 0.99 -6.62 -6.94
N ALA A 473 1.60 -7.80 -7.15
CA ALA A 473 2.34 -8.48 -6.12
C ALA A 473 3.63 -7.72 -5.80
N VAL A 474 3.85 -7.46 -4.52
CA VAL A 474 5.00 -6.75 -3.97
C VAL A 474 5.90 -7.77 -3.27
N ASP A 475 7.19 -7.77 -3.64
CA ASP A 475 8.23 -8.53 -2.95
C ASP A 475 8.34 -8.08 -1.49
N ALA A 476 8.09 -9.00 -0.56
CA ALA A 476 8.02 -8.72 0.86
C ALA A 476 9.38 -8.29 1.43
N ALA A 477 10.48 -8.89 0.96
CA ALA A 477 11.82 -8.54 1.41
C ALA A 477 12.19 -7.10 1.01
N ARG A 478 11.85 -6.67 -0.21
CA ARG A 478 11.98 -5.28 -0.65
C ARG A 478 11.13 -4.36 0.21
N LEU A 479 9.86 -4.69 0.41
CA LEU A 479 8.94 -3.86 1.19
C LEU A 479 9.44 -3.65 2.63
N VAL A 480 9.89 -4.72 3.29
CA VAL A 480 10.47 -4.64 4.64
C VAL A 480 11.72 -3.75 4.66
N ARG A 481 12.65 -3.92 3.71
CA ARG A 481 13.83 -3.03 3.62
C ARG A 481 13.44 -1.57 3.46
N LEU A 482 12.41 -1.26 2.67
CA LEU A 482 11.92 0.10 2.53
C LEU A 482 11.34 0.62 3.85
N TRP A 483 10.54 -0.18 4.58
CA TRP A 483 10.03 0.22 5.90
C TRP A 483 11.13 0.42 6.95
N VAL A 484 12.16 -0.41 6.95
CA VAL A 484 13.35 -0.24 7.81
C VAL A 484 14.06 1.06 7.45
N ALA A 485 14.27 1.31 6.16
CA ALA A 485 14.96 2.50 5.67
C ALA A 485 14.18 3.80 5.95
N GLU A 486 12.85 3.75 5.89
CA GLU A 486 11.96 4.85 6.30
C GLU A 486 12.02 5.12 7.81
N GLY A 487 12.38 4.11 8.61
CA GLY A 487 12.36 4.14 10.07
C GLY A 487 10.99 3.77 10.67
N PHE A 488 10.15 3.04 9.94
CA PHE A 488 8.84 2.58 10.44
C PHE A 488 8.95 1.38 11.38
N VAL A 489 9.98 0.55 11.18
CA VAL A 489 10.26 -0.60 12.01
C VAL A 489 10.99 -0.14 13.28
N ARG A 490 10.55 -0.61 14.45
CA ARG A 490 11.18 -0.28 15.73
C ARG A 490 12.15 -1.39 16.14
N PRO A 491 13.36 -1.05 16.64
CA PRO A 491 14.30 -2.06 17.09
C PRO A 491 13.76 -2.79 18.31
N ARG A 492 13.88 -4.12 18.30
CA ARG A 492 13.50 -5.01 19.41
C ARG A 492 14.73 -5.82 19.82
N ARG A 493 15.02 -5.87 21.13
CA ARG A 493 16.18 -6.62 21.64
C ARG A 493 16.08 -8.09 21.22
N GLY A 494 17.15 -8.62 20.65
CA GLY A 494 17.23 -10.02 20.23
C GLY A 494 16.55 -10.34 18.89
N SER A 495 16.09 -9.33 18.13
CA SER A 495 15.57 -9.53 16.77
C SER A 495 16.25 -8.59 15.78
N THR A 496 16.40 -9.05 14.54
CA THR A 496 16.83 -8.18 13.43
C THR A 496 15.68 -7.24 13.02
N MET A 497 16.00 -6.13 12.35
CA MET A 497 14.96 -5.21 11.86
C MET A 497 14.09 -5.88 10.79
N GLU A 498 14.67 -6.77 10.00
CA GLU A 498 14.00 -7.55 8.98
C GLU A 498 13.01 -8.56 9.60
N GLU A 499 13.37 -9.21 10.70
CA GLU A 499 12.46 -10.08 11.46
C GLU A 499 11.26 -9.31 12.01
N VAL A 500 11.49 -8.15 12.64
CA VAL A 500 10.40 -7.29 13.14
C VAL A 500 9.52 -6.81 11.97
N GLY A 501 10.12 -6.48 10.83
CA GLY A 501 9.38 -6.11 9.62
C GLY A 501 8.51 -7.25 9.05
N GLN A 502 9.00 -8.49 9.10
CA GLN A 502 8.22 -9.67 8.72
C GLN A 502 7.04 -9.89 9.68
N GLU A 503 7.23 -9.69 10.98
CA GLU A 503 6.12 -9.72 11.95
C GLU A 503 5.05 -8.66 11.65
N TYR A 504 5.47 -7.44 11.28
CA TYR A 504 4.54 -6.38 10.88
C TYR A 504 3.72 -6.77 9.64
N LEU A 505 4.34 -7.42 8.65
CA LEU A 505 3.63 -7.95 7.49
C LEU A 505 2.62 -9.03 7.88
N LYS A 506 3.04 -9.99 8.72
CA LYS A 506 2.17 -11.05 9.22
C LYS A 506 0.96 -10.47 9.95
N GLU A 507 1.16 -9.44 10.76
CA GLU A 507 0.07 -8.77 11.47
C GLU A 507 -0.90 -8.06 10.51
N LEU A 508 -0.40 -7.31 9.52
CA LEU A 508 -1.25 -6.66 8.50
C LEU A 508 -2.08 -7.67 7.70
N ILE A 509 -1.52 -8.84 7.41
CA ILE A 509 -2.22 -9.95 6.75
C ILE A 509 -3.26 -10.58 7.69
N SER A 510 -2.92 -10.78 8.96
CA SER A 510 -3.84 -11.35 9.97
C SER A 510 -5.08 -10.47 10.15
N ARG A 511 -4.90 -9.14 10.02
CA ARG A 511 -5.95 -8.11 10.08
C ARG A 511 -6.65 -7.86 8.74
N CYS A 512 -6.30 -8.62 7.69
CA CYS A 512 -6.91 -8.55 6.35
C CYS A 512 -6.75 -7.21 5.63
N MET A 513 -5.78 -6.39 6.07
CA MET A 513 -5.44 -5.13 5.39
C MET A 513 -4.51 -5.38 4.19
N VAL A 514 -3.76 -6.48 4.23
CA VAL A 514 -2.85 -6.94 3.17
C VAL A 514 -3.16 -8.40 2.85
N GLN A 515 -3.06 -8.78 1.58
CA GLN A 515 -3.27 -10.14 1.11
C GLN A 515 -1.93 -10.86 0.97
N LEU A 516 -1.86 -12.10 1.44
CA LEU A 516 -0.75 -13.00 1.20
C LEU A 516 -0.82 -13.50 -0.25
N VAL A 517 0.27 -13.37 -1.00
CA VAL A 517 0.39 -13.93 -2.36
C VAL A 517 1.28 -15.17 -2.35
N ASP A 518 2.38 -15.13 -1.62
CA ASP A 518 3.34 -16.22 -1.55
C ASP A 518 4.07 -16.25 -0.20
N LYS A 519 4.35 -17.47 0.29
CA LYS A 519 5.15 -17.74 1.50
C LYS A 519 6.06 -18.95 1.25
N ASP A 520 7.21 -18.97 1.91
CA ASP A 520 8.09 -20.14 1.82
C ASP A 520 7.70 -21.25 2.80
N GLU A 521 8.44 -22.37 2.71
CA GLU A 521 8.28 -23.57 3.54
C GLU A 521 8.44 -23.31 5.04
N PHE A 522 9.15 -22.22 5.41
CA PHE A 522 9.35 -21.80 6.80
C PHE A 522 8.31 -20.77 7.26
N GLY A 523 7.30 -20.49 6.43
CA GLY A 523 6.22 -19.55 6.75
C GLY A 523 6.63 -18.08 6.70
N ALA A 524 7.78 -17.75 6.09
CA ALA A 524 8.18 -16.38 5.82
C ALA A 524 7.46 -15.84 4.59
N VAL A 525 7.00 -14.60 4.67
CA VAL A 525 6.22 -13.98 3.59
C VAL A 525 7.16 -13.59 2.47
N ARG A 526 6.84 -14.04 1.24
CA ARG A 526 7.63 -13.78 0.03
C ARG A 526 7.00 -12.70 -0.84
N ALA A 527 5.68 -12.73 -1.00
CA ALA A 527 4.96 -11.72 -1.76
C ALA A 527 3.61 -11.38 -1.13
N VAL A 528 3.21 -10.12 -1.26
CA VAL A 528 1.93 -9.59 -0.77
C VAL A 528 1.25 -8.72 -1.82
N SER A 529 -0.05 -8.51 -1.69
CA SER A 529 -0.81 -7.55 -2.49
C SER A 529 -1.82 -6.80 -1.62
N VAL A 530 -2.36 -5.69 -2.12
CA VAL A 530 -3.48 -4.97 -1.48
C VAL A 530 -4.69 -5.06 -2.41
N HIS A 531 -5.86 -5.35 -1.86
CA HIS A 531 -7.11 -5.38 -2.60
C HIS A 531 -7.44 -3.98 -3.15
N ASP A 532 -7.98 -3.86 -4.37
CA ASP A 532 -8.30 -2.59 -5.06
C ASP A 532 -8.92 -1.51 -4.14
N ARG A 533 -10.02 -1.83 -3.43
CA ARG A 533 -10.70 -0.90 -2.53
C ARG A 533 -9.88 -0.51 -1.30
N LEU A 534 -9.07 -1.43 -0.76
CA LEU A 534 -8.17 -1.12 0.35
C LEU A 534 -6.99 -0.25 -0.12
N HIS A 535 -6.54 -0.44 -1.36
CA HIS A 535 -5.50 0.38 -1.98
C HIS A 535 -6.03 1.79 -2.26
N ALA A 536 -7.22 1.93 -2.84
CA ALA A 536 -7.90 3.21 -3.03
C ALA A 536 -8.13 3.93 -1.68
N PHE A 537 -8.59 3.21 -0.65
CA PHE A 537 -8.69 3.75 0.70
C PHE A 537 -7.34 4.24 1.24
N ALA A 538 -6.26 3.48 1.04
CA ALA A 538 -4.92 3.86 1.46
C ALA A 538 -4.41 5.10 0.70
N GLN A 539 -4.75 5.26 -0.58
CA GLN A 539 -4.42 6.43 -1.38
C GLN A 539 -5.14 7.68 -0.87
N ASP A 540 -6.45 7.59 -0.65
CA ASP A 540 -7.24 8.69 -0.08
C ASP A 540 -6.67 9.12 1.27
N GLU A 541 -6.40 8.16 2.16
CA GLU A 541 -5.82 8.44 3.47
C GLU A 541 -4.39 8.99 3.38
N ALA A 542 -3.57 8.52 2.43
CA ALA A 542 -2.23 9.02 2.23
C ALA A 542 -2.23 10.47 1.71
N GLN A 543 -3.15 10.79 0.80
CA GLN A 543 -3.30 12.14 0.22
C GLN A 543 -3.78 13.14 1.28
N GLU A 544 -4.88 12.84 1.96
CA GLU A 544 -5.42 13.65 3.07
C GLU A 544 -4.36 13.92 4.14
N ALA A 545 -3.55 12.89 4.41
CA ALA A 545 -2.52 12.95 5.41
C ALA A 545 -1.18 13.54 4.91
N CYS A 546 -1.07 13.94 3.64
CA CYS A 546 0.16 14.39 2.98
C CYS A 546 1.34 13.43 3.22
N PHE A 547 1.05 12.12 3.19
CA PHE A 547 2.00 11.07 3.52
C PHE A 547 2.87 10.68 2.32
N VAL A 548 2.25 10.53 1.15
CA VAL A 548 2.86 10.21 -0.15
C VAL A 548 2.13 11.00 -1.24
N GLU A 549 2.89 11.64 -2.12
CA GLU A 549 2.39 12.23 -3.36
C GLU A 549 2.61 11.24 -4.50
N SER A 550 1.55 10.87 -5.23
CA SER A 550 1.63 9.89 -6.32
C SER A 550 1.34 10.54 -7.67
N HIS A 551 2.22 10.30 -8.66
CA HIS A 551 2.06 10.78 -10.03
C HIS A 551 2.06 9.62 -11.02
N ASP A 552 1.14 9.66 -11.99
CA ASP A 552 1.05 8.71 -13.12
C ASP A 552 1.52 9.33 -14.47
N SER A 553 1.81 10.64 -14.47
CA SER A 553 2.14 11.43 -15.65
C SER A 553 3.65 11.60 -15.88
N THR A 554 4.00 12.14 -17.04
CA THR A 554 5.40 12.47 -17.40
C THR A 554 5.91 13.74 -16.73
N ASP A 555 4.98 14.62 -16.32
CA ASP A 555 5.27 15.90 -15.70
C ASP A 555 4.93 15.79 -14.21
N VAL A 556 5.98 15.64 -13.39
CA VAL A 556 5.84 15.46 -11.94
C VAL A 556 5.84 16.83 -11.27
N LEU A 557 4.65 17.40 -11.10
CA LEU A 557 4.44 18.66 -10.40
C LEU A 557 4.23 18.44 -8.89
N ALA A 558 5.26 17.94 -8.21
CA ALA A 558 5.21 17.73 -6.77
C ALA A 558 5.49 19.04 -6.00
N PRO A 559 4.78 19.30 -4.89
CA PRO A 559 5.00 20.48 -4.06
C PRO A 559 6.36 20.40 -3.33
N ALA A 560 7.00 21.53 -3.05
CA ALA A 560 8.28 21.58 -2.35
C ALA A 560 8.24 21.00 -0.92
N THR A 561 7.04 20.86 -0.35
CA THR A 561 6.75 20.27 0.96
C THR A 561 6.64 18.74 0.92
N VAL A 562 6.67 18.12 -0.27
CA VAL A 562 6.54 16.66 -0.43
C VAL A 562 7.64 15.94 0.35
N ARG A 563 7.22 14.96 1.16
CA ARG A 563 8.14 14.12 1.95
C ARG A 563 8.41 12.78 1.29
N ARG A 564 7.42 12.22 0.59
CA ARG A 564 7.54 10.96 -0.15
C ARG A 564 6.88 11.12 -1.50
N LEU A 565 7.60 10.75 -2.54
CA LEU A 565 7.15 10.87 -3.92
C LEU A 565 7.11 9.49 -4.55
N ALA A 566 5.95 9.13 -5.10
CA ALA A 566 5.76 7.94 -5.89
C ALA A 566 5.52 8.34 -7.35
N VAL A 567 6.30 7.78 -8.27
CA VAL A 567 6.12 8.00 -9.71
C VAL A 567 5.88 6.65 -10.37
N LEU A 568 4.63 6.44 -10.78
CA LEU A 568 4.13 5.18 -11.30
C LEU A 568 3.72 5.37 -12.77
N SER A 569 4.71 5.42 -13.67
CA SER A 569 4.39 5.58 -15.10
C SER A 569 4.12 4.24 -15.76
N SER A 570 2.96 4.10 -16.41
CA SER A 570 2.71 3.06 -17.41
C SER A 570 3.18 3.46 -18.81
N ASN A 571 3.51 4.74 -19.04
CA ASN A 571 3.85 5.23 -20.37
C ASN A 571 5.33 5.07 -20.66
N THR A 572 5.65 4.00 -21.39
CA THR A 572 7.03 3.55 -21.60
C THR A 572 7.83 4.33 -22.65
N ASP A 573 7.24 5.34 -23.30
CA ASP A 573 7.85 6.03 -24.45
C ASP A 573 8.19 7.50 -24.18
N ARG A 574 7.93 8.02 -22.97
CA ARG A 574 8.16 9.42 -22.63
C ARG A 574 9.11 9.56 -21.44
N HIS A 575 9.98 10.55 -21.55
CA HIS A 575 10.91 10.96 -20.51
C HIS A 575 10.16 11.58 -19.34
N VAL A 576 10.48 11.18 -18.11
CA VAL A 576 9.90 11.75 -16.89
C VAL A 576 10.81 12.84 -16.38
N GLN A 577 10.33 14.08 -16.31
CA GLN A 577 11.10 15.20 -15.77
C GLN A 577 10.81 15.36 -14.27
N LEU A 578 11.88 15.28 -13.47
CA LEU A 578 11.88 15.54 -12.02
C LEU A 578 12.70 16.82 -11.74
N SER A 579 12.26 17.95 -12.30
CA SER A 579 13.00 19.21 -12.27
C SER A 579 12.75 20.06 -11.01
N ASN A 580 11.69 19.78 -10.25
CA ASN A 580 11.36 20.54 -9.04
C ASN A 580 12.43 20.35 -7.96
N ALA A 581 12.83 21.44 -7.29
CA ALA A 581 13.62 21.35 -6.08
C ALA A 581 12.74 20.80 -4.95
N LEU A 582 13.09 19.62 -4.41
CA LEU A 582 12.32 18.94 -3.37
C LEU A 582 13.09 18.92 -2.03
N PRO A 583 13.21 20.07 -1.32
CA PRO A 583 14.07 20.19 -0.15
C PRO A 583 13.63 19.34 1.04
N LYS A 584 12.36 18.94 1.09
CA LYS A 584 11.77 18.14 2.16
C LYS A 584 11.65 16.65 1.83
N LEU A 585 12.12 16.25 0.65
CA LEU A 585 12.01 14.87 0.19
C LEU A 585 12.86 13.92 1.02
N ARG A 586 12.24 12.80 1.39
CA ARG A 586 12.84 11.72 2.17
C ARG A 586 12.79 10.38 1.46
N SER A 587 11.86 10.22 0.54
CA SER A 587 11.64 8.97 -0.17
C SER A 587 11.24 9.27 -1.60
N ILE A 588 11.87 8.56 -2.53
CA ILE A 588 11.39 8.50 -3.90
C ILE A 588 11.27 7.04 -4.32
N ILE A 589 10.08 6.68 -4.79
CA ILE A 589 9.76 5.36 -5.33
C ILE A 589 9.32 5.55 -6.77
N CYS A 590 10.07 4.98 -7.69
CA CYS A 590 9.74 4.98 -9.10
C CYS A 590 9.58 3.55 -9.59
N ASP A 591 8.43 3.25 -10.18
CA ASP A 591 8.16 1.96 -10.82
C ASP A 591 7.83 2.18 -12.29
N PHE A 592 8.87 2.16 -13.13
CA PHE A 592 8.74 2.31 -14.57
C PHE A 592 8.62 0.94 -15.25
N THR A 593 7.51 0.71 -15.95
CA THR A 593 7.33 -0.51 -16.75
C THR A 593 8.23 -0.49 -17.99
N HIS A 594 8.78 -1.64 -18.38
CA HIS A 594 9.74 -1.73 -19.48
C HIS A 594 9.04 -1.71 -20.85
N GLY A 595 9.23 -0.65 -21.65
CA GLY A 595 8.71 -0.54 -23.02
C GLY A 595 9.51 -1.27 -24.10
N ARG A 596 8.97 -1.28 -25.33
CA ARG A 596 9.49 -1.88 -26.59
C ARG A 596 10.96 -1.60 -26.92
N ARG A 597 11.63 -0.68 -26.21
CA ARG A 597 13.02 -0.24 -26.44
C ARG A 597 13.94 -0.37 -25.22
N GLY A 598 13.46 -0.87 -24.09
CA GLY A 598 14.21 -0.74 -22.82
C GLY A 598 14.46 0.72 -22.40
N ARG A 599 13.68 1.68 -22.93
CA ARG A 599 13.89 3.12 -22.72
C ARG A 599 12.75 3.77 -21.93
N CYS A 600 12.69 3.53 -20.63
CA CYS A 600 12.36 4.63 -19.71
C CYS A 600 13.71 5.16 -19.21
N ILE A 601 14.32 6.07 -19.95
CA ILE A 601 15.62 6.63 -19.56
C ILE A 601 15.32 7.90 -18.76
N VAL A 602 15.18 7.76 -17.45
CA VAL A 602 15.51 8.86 -16.57
C VAL A 602 17.04 9.02 -16.67
N GLN A 603 17.50 10.12 -17.25
CA GLN A 603 18.90 10.46 -17.38
C GLN A 603 19.45 10.95 -16.04
N GLY A 604 20.78 10.94 -15.88
CA GLY A 604 21.41 11.50 -14.68
C GLY A 604 21.05 12.98 -14.45
N SER A 605 20.78 13.74 -15.52
CA SER A 605 20.29 15.12 -15.46
C SER A 605 18.93 15.27 -14.78
N ASP A 606 18.10 14.24 -14.83
CA ASP A 606 16.75 14.24 -14.26
C ASP A 606 16.77 14.02 -12.75
N LEU A 607 17.92 13.63 -12.22
CA LEU A 607 18.16 13.51 -10.79
C LEU A 607 18.58 14.86 -10.18
N GLY A 608 18.35 15.99 -10.87
CA GLY A 608 18.66 17.33 -10.38
C GLY A 608 18.00 17.66 -9.03
N PHE A 609 16.84 17.09 -8.72
CA PHE A 609 16.19 17.22 -7.42
C PHE A 609 17.05 16.70 -6.25
N LEU A 610 18.01 15.80 -6.50
CA LEU A 610 18.91 15.26 -5.48
C LEU A 610 19.76 16.37 -4.84
N HIS A 611 20.11 17.43 -5.58
CA HIS A 611 20.86 18.56 -5.04
C HIS A 611 20.09 19.30 -3.93
N ALA A 612 18.77 19.38 -4.06
CA ALA A 612 17.90 20.02 -3.08
C ALA A 612 17.55 19.09 -1.90
N SER A 613 17.52 17.77 -2.14
CA SER A 613 16.97 16.75 -1.23
C SER A 613 17.96 16.29 -0.14
N LYS A 614 18.28 17.18 0.79
CA LYS A 614 19.30 16.93 1.85
C LYS A 614 18.93 15.83 2.85
N PHE A 615 17.63 15.52 2.98
CA PHE A 615 17.08 14.58 3.97
C PHE A 615 16.63 13.25 3.37
N LEU A 616 17.05 12.97 2.14
CA LEU A 616 16.70 11.76 1.42
C LEU A 616 17.22 10.51 2.14
N ARG A 617 16.32 9.56 2.40
CA ARG A 617 16.57 8.28 3.08
C ARG A 617 16.46 7.10 2.14
N VAL A 618 15.42 7.13 1.32
CA VAL A 618 15.06 6.04 0.41
C VAL A 618 15.12 6.52 -1.03
N ILE A 619 15.86 5.77 -1.85
CA ILE A 619 15.84 5.89 -3.30
C ILE A 619 15.55 4.51 -3.86
N ASP A 620 14.35 4.31 -4.39
CA ASP A 620 13.98 3.05 -5.02
C ASP A 620 13.47 3.29 -6.43
N ILE A 621 14.38 3.14 -7.41
CA ILE A 621 14.08 3.46 -8.80
C ILE A 621 14.27 2.18 -9.62
N LYS A 622 13.15 1.63 -10.08
CA LYS A 622 13.13 0.51 -11.03
C LYS A 622 13.11 1.03 -12.45
N GLY A 623 13.88 0.38 -13.33
CA GLY A 623 13.90 0.70 -14.76
C GLY A 623 14.81 1.86 -15.12
N LEU A 624 15.76 2.23 -14.24
CA LEU A 624 16.72 3.29 -14.51
C LEU A 624 18.00 2.77 -15.16
N GLU A 625 18.39 3.38 -16.28
CA GLU A 625 19.71 3.18 -16.88
C GLU A 625 20.64 4.35 -16.52
N LEU A 626 21.47 4.18 -15.49
CA LEU A 626 22.53 5.13 -15.16
C LEU A 626 23.84 4.73 -15.87
N LYS A 627 24.42 5.67 -16.62
CA LYS A 627 25.83 5.56 -17.06
C LYS A 627 26.81 5.79 -15.91
N LYS A 628 26.44 6.65 -14.96
CA LYS A 628 27.21 6.98 -13.77
C LYS A 628 26.24 7.39 -12.66
N LEU A 629 26.51 6.97 -11.43
CA LEU A 629 25.79 7.46 -10.25
C LEU A 629 26.06 8.97 -10.06
N PRO A 630 25.02 9.78 -9.80
CA PRO A 630 25.20 11.19 -9.47
C PRO A 630 26.14 11.38 -8.27
N ASN A 631 27.09 12.32 -8.38
CA ASN A 631 28.07 12.60 -7.32
C ASN A 631 27.38 13.05 -6.02
N GLU A 632 26.19 13.61 -6.15
CA GLU A 632 25.33 14.13 -5.10
C GLU A 632 25.01 13.07 -4.05
N ILE A 633 24.83 11.81 -4.47
CA ILE A 633 24.56 10.66 -3.60
C ILE A 633 25.70 10.47 -2.60
N GLY A 634 26.96 10.61 -3.04
CA GLY A 634 28.13 10.49 -2.16
C GLY A 634 28.18 11.56 -1.06
N SER A 635 27.46 12.68 -1.26
CA SER A 635 27.36 13.76 -0.27
C SER A 635 26.19 13.61 0.71
N MET A 636 25.26 12.68 0.45
CA MET A 636 24.10 12.44 1.29
C MET A 636 24.47 11.61 2.52
N ILE A 637 23.93 11.99 3.68
CA ILE A 637 24.30 11.37 4.97
C ILE A 637 23.18 10.54 5.59
N HIS A 638 21.96 10.67 5.06
CA HIS A 638 20.75 10.06 5.60
C HIS A 638 20.23 8.88 4.78
N ILE A 639 20.89 8.53 3.66
CA ILE A 639 20.50 7.38 2.83
C ILE A 639 20.66 6.10 3.66
N SER A 640 19.57 5.36 3.78
CA SER A 640 19.46 4.07 4.46
C SER A 640 19.22 2.93 3.46
N ALA A 641 18.49 3.20 2.36
CA ALA A 641 18.34 2.27 1.26
C ALA A 641 18.41 2.97 -0.09
N ALA A 642 19.24 2.41 -0.99
CA ALA A 642 19.27 2.79 -2.39
C ALA A 642 19.20 1.53 -3.27
N THR A 643 18.14 1.43 -4.06
CA THR A 643 17.91 0.35 -5.01
C THR A 643 17.80 0.91 -6.42
N TRP A 644 18.74 0.47 -7.26
CA TRP A 644 18.76 0.78 -8.69
C TRP A 644 18.68 -0.53 -9.46
N ARG A 645 17.60 -0.73 -10.23
CA ARG A 645 17.47 -1.90 -11.10
C ARG A 645 17.63 -1.45 -12.56
N SER A 646 18.79 -1.77 -13.13
CA SER A 646 19.13 -1.56 -14.55
C SER A 646 19.06 -2.89 -15.31
N SER A 647 18.77 -2.82 -16.62
CA SER A 647 18.73 -3.94 -17.56
C SER A 647 20.12 -4.38 -18.06
N ARG A 648 21.18 -3.57 -17.88
CA ARG A 648 22.51 -3.83 -18.47
C ARG A 648 23.66 -3.99 -17.47
N ALA A 649 23.40 -3.82 -16.17
CA ALA A 649 24.41 -3.95 -15.13
C ALA A 649 23.85 -4.74 -13.94
N ALA A 650 24.74 -5.42 -13.20
CA ALA A 650 24.39 -6.13 -11.97
C ALA A 650 23.53 -5.24 -11.05
N SER A 651 22.48 -5.81 -10.47
CA SER A 651 21.64 -5.12 -9.49
C SER A 651 22.50 -4.58 -8.35
N ALA A 652 22.64 -3.27 -8.27
CA ALA A 652 23.38 -2.61 -7.20
C ALA A 652 22.39 -2.30 -6.07
N THR A 653 22.35 -3.19 -5.07
CA THR A 653 21.59 -2.96 -3.84
C THR A 653 22.57 -2.44 -2.81
N TRP A 654 22.42 -1.18 -2.40
CA TRP A 654 23.23 -0.62 -1.31
C TRP A 654 22.31 -0.43 -0.11
N SER A 655 22.55 -1.23 0.93
CA SER A 655 22.01 -0.97 2.26
C SER A 655 23.17 -0.46 3.10
N THR A 656 23.09 0.80 3.51
CA THR A 656 23.94 1.31 4.57
C THR A 656 23.28 0.88 5.87
N CYS A 657 23.81 -0.18 6.51
CA CYS A 657 23.50 -0.44 7.92
C CYS A 657 23.84 0.84 8.68
N SER A 658 22.82 1.55 9.15
CA SER A 658 22.98 2.63 10.12
C SER A 658 23.70 2.04 11.34
N ARG A 659 24.87 2.59 11.66
CA ARG A 659 25.55 2.32 12.94
C ARG A 659 24.75 2.83 14.11
#